data_AF-A0AA96C2S5-F1
#
_entry.id   AF-A0AA96C2S5-F1
#
_cell.length_a   1.000
_cell.length_b   1.000
_cell.length_c   1.000
_cell.angle_alpha   90.00
_cell.angle_beta   90.00
_cell.angle_gamma   90.00
#
_symmetry.space_group_name_H-M   'P 1'
#
loop_
_entity.id
_entity.type
_entity.pdbx_description
1 polymer ?
#
loop_
_entity_poly.entity_id
_entity_poly.type
_entity_poly.pdbx_seq_one_letter_code
_entity_poly.pdbx_strand_id
1 'polypeptide(L)'
;MAAVLAEYLWLVVAGAFAAFGFGWGTGANDVANAFGTSIGSKALTLKQATIIAAIFEFIGALVLGRVSTNTIAGGIADLSSFSREPEVYAYGMVCALGVGTVWLAITSYLELNVSSTHTIIGGIIGFALVYDGADGVNWADKDSNSFPPYKGVLPIVLGWFIAPVLTGAASALFFYILRTIVLRRKNAFQLSFWVLPPVVFAVAMVNMYFVFTKGAKKYLTEEGKDWSDNKSTWVSAVIAACLFLLTAIVAVPWLKHVVNKRIVREKEAAEMVTMEHAEGGAQAPELEPGAADGEGGNPSIFKRMVKIATHGVNVDIHKVVKEDPIVGQIHEAAEKFDPHVEYVFAYLQVFSAICVIFAHGAGEVGYMAGPLATVWDVYRNGKLSSKVVPPVWVILIGAFGLVIGLATYGYNVTRAMGVKLAKLSPTRGMCAELATAFVIMIGAQFALPTSSSQCITGAIVGIGIMEGIGGVNWKVFGEQFASWVSTLVVIGLCTAAIFSQGVYSPSITAGKSLVQYENDVTQISKDILVNFDSNLQSFQQASLQNAVPELSSVAWMELNNTIHDISIYNATKNPSVDVDVIIAQLRSTLALVQKYSIDALGQSRVFPGAPLCNTNTTANNATASSPCRSPFLVKT
;
A
#
# COMPACT_ATOMS: atom_id res chain seq x y z
N MET A 1 15.51 -22.64 8.98
CA MET A 1 16.11 -21.63 9.87
C MET A 1 15.02 -20.96 10.68
N ALA A 2 15.27 -20.79 11.98
CA ALA A 2 14.46 -19.91 12.82
C ALA A 2 14.56 -18.47 12.30
N ALA A 3 13.53 -17.66 12.53
CA ALA A 3 13.53 -16.25 12.15
C ALA A 3 14.52 -15.46 13.02
N VAL A 4 15.21 -14.47 12.45
CA VAL A 4 16.14 -13.59 13.20
C VAL A 4 15.38 -12.80 14.27
N LEU A 5 14.18 -12.32 13.95
CA LEU A 5 13.32 -11.52 14.83
C LEU A 5 12.10 -12.33 15.29
N ALA A 6 12.32 -13.50 15.91
CA ALA A 6 11.26 -14.44 16.28
C ALA A 6 10.16 -13.83 17.18
N GLU A 7 10.53 -12.90 18.06
CA GLU A 7 9.61 -12.16 18.94
C GLU A 7 8.60 -11.27 18.19
N TYR A 8 8.88 -10.92 16.94
CA TYR A 8 8.02 -10.11 16.08
C TYR A 8 7.11 -10.93 15.17
N LEU A 9 6.89 -12.23 15.44
CA LEU A 9 5.94 -13.05 14.69
C LEU A 9 4.53 -12.44 14.65
N TRP A 10 4.13 -11.75 15.72
CA TRP A 10 2.84 -11.06 15.77
C TRP A 10 2.69 -9.98 14.68
N LEU A 11 3.77 -9.32 14.24
CA LEU A 11 3.74 -8.36 13.14
C LEU A 11 3.39 -9.04 11.82
N VAL A 12 3.90 -10.24 11.58
CA VAL A 12 3.57 -11.04 10.38
C VAL A 12 2.09 -11.43 10.39
N VAL A 13 1.58 -11.88 11.54
CA VAL A 13 0.18 -12.29 11.68
C VAL A 13 -0.76 -11.08 11.54
N ALA A 14 -0.50 -10.00 12.28
CA ALA A 14 -1.27 -8.76 12.19
C ALA A 14 -1.19 -8.15 10.79
N GLY A 15 0.01 -8.13 10.20
CA GLY A 15 0.23 -7.69 8.83
C GLY A 15 -0.52 -8.53 7.80
N ALA A 16 -0.65 -9.85 8.01
CA ALA A 16 -1.43 -10.71 7.13
C ALA A 16 -2.93 -10.35 7.16
N PHE A 17 -3.50 -10.10 8.35
CA PHE A 17 -4.87 -9.61 8.48
C PHE A 17 -5.05 -8.20 7.89
N ALA A 18 -4.11 -7.30 8.14
CA ALA A 18 -4.14 -5.95 7.60
C ALA A 18 -4.00 -5.94 6.07
N ALA A 19 -3.15 -6.79 5.50
CA ALA A 19 -2.99 -6.95 4.06
C ALA A 19 -4.22 -7.58 3.41
N PHE A 20 -4.83 -8.57 4.06
CA PHE A 20 -6.13 -9.12 3.62
C PHE A 20 -7.20 -8.02 3.63
N GLY A 21 -7.29 -7.25 4.73
CA GLY A 21 -8.24 -6.15 4.87
C GLY A 21 -8.03 -5.06 3.82
N PHE A 22 -6.78 -4.70 3.54
CA PHE A 22 -6.46 -3.71 2.52
C PHE A 22 -6.81 -4.26 1.13
N GLY A 23 -6.48 -5.52 0.85
CA GLY A 23 -6.94 -6.24 -0.35
C GLY A 23 -8.46 -6.23 -0.51
N TRP A 24 -9.20 -6.49 0.58
CA TRP A 24 -10.66 -6.38 0.60
C TRP A 24 -11.14 -4.95 0.32
N GLY A 25 -10.50 -3.95 0.90
CA GLY A 25 -10.81 -2.54 0.64
C GLY A 25 -10.56 -2.14 -0.82
N THR A 26 -9.41 -2.52 -1.38
CA THR A 26 -9.08 -2.31 -2.80
C THR A 26 -10.05 -3.05 -3.71
N GLY A 27 -10.43 -4.27 -3.33
CA GLY A 27 -11.46 -5.05 -4.02
C GLY A 27 -12.81 -4.35 -4.09
N ALA A 28 -13.22 -3.78 -2.95
CA ALA A 28 -14.48 -3.05 -2.81
C ALA A 28 -14.49 -1.70 -3.55
N ASN A 29 -13.34 -1.06 -3.68
CA ASN A 29 -13.24 0.27 -4.27
C ASN A 29 -12.80 0.23 -5.74
N ASP A 30 -11.59 -0.28 -5.98
CA ASP A 30 -10.87 -0.13 -7.25
C ASP A 30 -11.31 -1.16 -8.32
N VAL A 31 -11.91 -2.30 -7.96
CA VAL A 31 -12.36 -3.28 -8.97
C VAL A 31 -13.52 -2.75 -9.82
N ALA A 32 -14.25 -1.74 -9.32
CA ALA A 32 -15.20 -0.96 -10.12
C ALA A 32 -14.52 -0.23 -11.29
N ASN A 33 -13.20 -0.01 -11.27
CA ASN A 33 -12.48 0.62 -12.37
C ASN A 33 -12.40 -0.28 -13.62
N ALA A 34 -12.45 -1.60 -13.43
CA ALA A 34 -12.44 -2.57 -14.53
C ALA A 34 -13.86 -2.96 -14.98
N PHE A 35 -14.80 -3.09 -14.03
CA PHE A 35 -16.15 -3.59 -14.32
C PHE A 35 -17.28 -2.56 -14.19
N GLY A 36 -17.05 -1.41 -13.58
CA GLY A 36 -18.07 -0.38 -13.35
C GLY A 36 -18.75 0.06 -14.64
N THR A 37 -17.95 0.26 -15.68
CA THR A 37 -18.41 0.59 -17.03
C THR A 37 -19.20 -0.55 -17.68
N SER A 38 -18.77 -1.80 -17.52
CA SER A 38 -19.40 -2.99 -18.10
C SER A 38 -20.70 -3.38 -17.40
N ILE A 39 -20.76 -3.18 -16.08
CA ILE A 39 -21.99 -3.40 -15.31
C ILE A 39 -22.95 -2.23 -15.54
N GLY A 40 -22.46 -0.99 -15.52
CA GLY A 40 -23.23 0.22 -15.81
C GLY A 40 -23.89 0.21 -17.19
N SER A 41 -23.18 -0.30 -18.21
CA SER A 41 -23.71 -0.49 -19.57
C SER A 41 -24.68 -1.67 -19.72
N LYS A 42 -24.84 -2.49 -18.67
CA LYS A 42 -25.57 -3.77 -18.67
C LYS A 42 -24.96 -4.84 -19.59
N ALA A 43 -23.67 -4.71 -19.95
CA ALA A 43 -22.94 -5.78 -20.64
C ALA A 43 -22.64 -6.97 -19.71
N LEU A 44 -22.43 -6.70 -18.42
CA LEU A 44 -22.27 -7.70 -17.36
C LEU A 44 -23.22 -7.45 -16.20
N THR A 45 -23.59 -8.53 -15.51
CA THR A 45 -24.13 -8.46 -14.15
C THR A 45 -22.99 -8.42 -13.13
N LEU A 46 -23.25 -7.89 -11.93
CA LEU A 46 -22.30 -7.96 -10.81
C LEU A 46 -21.82 -9.40 -10.57
N LYS A 47 -22.71 -10.39 -10.66
CA LYS A 47 -22.37 -11.82 -10.53
C LYS A 47 -21.38 -12.30 -11.56
N GLN A 48 -21.61 -11.97 -12.83
CA GLN A 48 -20.70 -12.35 -13.90
C GLN A 48 -19.35 -11.65 -13.73
N ALA A 49 -19.35 -10.36 -13.40
CA ALA A 49 -18.13 -9.60 -13.14
C ALA A 49 -17.30 -10.20 -11.99
N THR A 50 -17.93 -10.57 -10.87
CA THR A 50 -17.25 -11.24 -9.75
C THR A 50 -16.63 -12.57 -10.15
N ILE A 51 -17.31 -13.40 -10.96
CA ILE A 51 -16.75 -14.68 -11.43
C ILE A 51 -15.54 -14.43 -12.34
N ILE A 52 -15.65 -13.47 -13.25
CA ILE A 52 -14.56 -13.10 -14.17
C ILE A 52 -13.36 -12.56 -13.37
N ALA A 53 -13.61 -11.67 -12.40
CA ALA A 53 -12.59 -11.14 -11.50
C ALA A 53 -11.88 -12.27 -10.75
N ALA A 54 -12.65 -13.19 -10.14
CA ALA A 54 -12.10 -14.34 -9.41
C ALA A 54 -11.14 -15.19 -10.23
N ILE A 55 -11.32 -15.27 -11.56
CA ILE A 55 -10.43 -16.02 -12.44
C ILE A 55 -9.26 -15.14 -12.87
N PHE A 56 -9.53 -14.02 -13.55
CA PHE A 56 -8.49 -13.26 -14.24
C PHE A 56 -7.66 -12.39 -13.30
N GLU A 57 -8.24 -11.92 -12.19
CA GLU A 57 -7.50 -11.17 -11.17
C GLU A 57 -6.52 -12.08 -10.42
N PHE A 58 -6.92 -13.32 -10.10
CA PHE A 58 -6.02 -14.32 -9.53
C PHE A 58 -4.89 -14.71 -10.48
N ILE A 59 -5.20 -14.97 -11.75
CA ILE A 59 -4.17 -15.30 -12.74
C ILE A 59 -3.22 -14.10 -12.90
N GLY A 60 -3.74 -12.88 -13.00
CA GLY A 60 -2.93 -11.66 -13.05
C GLY A 60 -2.00 -11.52 -11.84
N ALA A 61 -2.56 -11.68 -10.63
CA ALA A 61 -1.81 -11.60 -9.37
C ALA A 61 -0.72 -12.68 -9.26
N LEU A 62 -1.03 -13.93 -9.60
CA LEU A 62 -0.08 -15.04 -9.51
C LEU A 62 1.04 -14.97 -10.54
N VAL A 63 0.71 -14.61 -11.78
CA VAL A 63 1.68 -14.57 -12.88
C VAL A 63 2.56 -13.33 -12.78
N LEU A 64 2.00 -12.17 -12.41
CA LEU A 64 2.67 -10.87 -12.55
C LEU A 64 2.75 -10.03 -11.26
N GLY A 65 2.05 -10.41 -10.18
CA GLY A 65 1.92 -9.63 -8.94
C GLY A 65 3.21 -9.35 -8.15
N ARG A 66 4.28 -10.13 -8.34
CA ARG A 66 5.57 -9.88 -7.67
C ARG A 66 6.35 -8.69 -8.22
N VAL A 67 5.93 -8.12 -9.35
CA VAL A 67 6.68 -7.02 -9.98
C VAL A 67 6.31 -5.66 -9.42
N SER A 68 5.04 -5.44 -9.07
CA SER A 68 4.53 -4.18 -8.52
C SER A 68 4.91 -3.93 -7.05
N THR A 69 5.25 -4.97 -6.28
CA THR A 69 5.62 -4.84 -4.86
C THR A 69 6.90 -4.05 -4.61
N ASN A 70 7.85 -4.07 -5.55
CA ASN A 70 9.16 -3.44 -5.37
C ASN A 70 9.13 -1.91 -5.44
N THR A 71 8.09 -1.31 -6.04
CA THR A 71 8.02 0.15 -6.25
C THR A 71 7.55 0.90 -5.00
N ILE A 72 6.73 0.27 -4.16
CA ILE A 72 6.10 0.91 -2.99
C ILE A 72 7.00 0.85 -1.75
N ALA A 73 7.75 -0.24 -1.58
CA ALA A 73 8.55 -0.48 -0.38
C ALA A 73 9.81 0.39 -0.27
N GLY A 74 10.28 1.08 -1.32
CA GLY A 74 11.52 1.86 -1.26
C GLY A 74 11.51 3.20 -1.98
N GLY A 75 10.38 3.61 -2.57
CA GLY A 75 10.29 4.82 -3.37
C GLY A 75 9.72 6.05 -2.64
N ILE A 76 9.25 5.89 -1.41
CA ILE A 76 8.46 6.91 -0.70
C ILE A 76 9.09 7.28 0.64
N ALA A 77 9.36 6.30 1.49
CA ALA A 77 10.10 6.51 2.73
C ALA A 77 11.59 6.21 2.51
N ASP A 78 12.47 6.99 3.15
CA ASP A 78 13.89 6.68 3.17
C ASP A 78 14.16 5.50 4.09
N LEU A 79 14.62 4.38 3.52
CA LEU A 79 14.96 3.18 4.26
C LEU A 79 16.20 3.36 5.14
N SER A 80 17.04 4.37 4.85
CA SER A 80 18.25 4.65 5.62
C SER A 80 17.91 5.04 7.06
N SER A 81 16.86 5.85 7.25
CA SER A 81 16.34 6.26 8.56
C SER A 81 15.97 5.06 9.44
N PHE A 82 15.37 4.02 8.86
CA PHE A 82 14.90 2.84 9.58
C PHE A 82 15.91 1.69 9.65
N SER A 83 17.12 1.87 9.12
CA SER A 83 18.10 0.78 9.03
C SER A 83 18.60 0.26 10.38
N ARG A 84 18.48 1.08 11.43
CA ARG A 84 18.81 0.69 12.82
C ARG A 84 17.73 -0.15 13.48
N GLU A 85 16.47 0.11 13.16
CA GLU A 85 15.29 -0.53 13.75
C GLU A 85 14.32 -1.00 12.64
N PRO A 86 14.68 -2.04 11.86
CA PRO A 86 13.86 -2.55 10.74
C PRO A 86 12.43 -2.93 11.12
N GLU A 87 12.23 -3.42 12.35
CA GLU A 87 10.93 -3.78 12.92
C GLU A 87 9.98 -2.59 13.06
N VAL A 88 10.51 -1.37 13.24
CA VAL A 88 9.70 -0.15 13.33
C VAL A 88 9.12 0.18 11.95
N TYR A 89 9.91 0.01 10.89
CA TYR A 89 9.41 0.14 9.52
C TYR A 89 8.33 -0.91 9.20
N ALA A 90 8.56 -2.16 9.61
CA ALA A 90 7.57 -3.23 9.47
C ALA A 90 6.26 -2.89 10.22
N TYR A 91 6.35 -2.33 11.43
CA TYR A 91 5.18 -1.84 12.16
C TYR A 91 4.46 -0.70 11.44
N GLY A 92 5.19 0.27 10.87
CA GLY A 92 4.64 1.35 10.04
C GLY A 92 3.86 0.82 8.84
N MET A 93 4.38 -0.21 8.17
CA MET A 93 3.69 -0.90 7.07
C MET A 93 2.37 -1.55 7.52
N VAL A 94 2.33 -2.20 8.69
CA VAL A 94 1.09 -2.77 9.25
C VAL A 94 0.08 -1.66 9.56
N CYS A 95 0.53 -0.53 10.12
CA CYS A 95 -0.32 0.63 10.38
C CYS A 95 -0.93 1.20 9.10
N ALA A 96 -0.11 1.40 8.06
CA ALA A 96 -0.56 1.91 6.76
C ALA A 96 -1.61 1.00 6.12
N LEU A 97 -1.41 -0.33 6.16
CA LEU A 97 -2.41 -1.30 5.70
C LEU A 97 -3.70 -1.25 6.52
N GLY A 98 -3.59 -1.18 7.86
CA GLY A 98 -4.75 -1.16 8.76
C GLY A 98 -5.61 0.10 8.58
N VAL A 99 -4.98 1.28 8.60
CA VAL A 99 -5.67 2.56 8.38
C VAL A 99 -6.24 2.63 6.98
N GLY A 100 -5.48 2.18 5.98
CA GLY A 100 -5.93 2.12 4.60
C GLY A 100 -7.17 1.23 4.41
N THR A 101 -7.24 0.09 5.12
CA THR A 101 -8.41 -0.80 5.13
C THR A 101 -9.67 -0.04 5.57
N VAL A 102 -9.59 0.65 6.70
CA VAL A 102 -10.75 1.38 7.27
C VAL A 102 -11.20 2.48 6.33
N TRP A 103 -10.26 3.23 5.75
CA TRP A 103 -10.59 4.30 4.81
C TRP A 103 -11.20 3.79 3.51
N LEU A 104 -10.64 2.73 2.92
CA LEU A 104 -11.19 2.12 1.71
C LEU A 104 -12.60 1.57 1.97
N ALA A 105 -12.87 1.06 3.18
CA ALA A 105 -14.22 0.67 3.59
C ALA A 105 -15.16 1.88 3.63
N ILE A 106 -14.77 2.97 4.30
CA ILE A 106 -15.59 4.19 4.45
C ILE A 106 -15.87 4.83 3.09
N THR A 107 -14.85 4.99 2.26
CA THR A 107 -14.99 5.59 0.93
C THR A 107 -15.84 4.73 0.01
N SER A 108 -15.71 3.40 0.07
CA SER A 108 -16.58 2.48 -0.65
C SER A 108 -18.04 2.59 -0.18
N TYR A 109 -18.29 2.77 1.12
CA TYR A 109 -19.63 3.01 1.66
C TYR A 109 -20.24 4.29 1.11
N LEU A 110 -19.45 5.36 1.08
CA LEU A 110 -19.84 6.68 0.58
C LEU A 110 -19.89 6.75 -0.96
N GLU A 111 -19.68 5.62 -1.65
CA GLU A 111 -19.60 5.52 -3.11
C GLU A 111 -18.50 6.38 -3.75
N LEU A 112 -17.44 6.67 -3.01
CA LEU A 112 -16.28 7.43 -3.46
C LEU A 112 -15.23 6.47 -4.05
N ASN A 113 -14.96 6.61 -5.34
CA ASN A 113 -13.92 5.90 -6.09
C ASN A 113 -12.51 6.49 -5.84
N VAL A 114 -11.98 6.21 -4.66
CA VAL A 114 -10.64 6.64 -4.26
C VAL A 114 -9.59 5.68 -4.82
N SER A 115 -8.31 6.03 -4.65
CA SER A 115 -7.21 5.21 -5.14
C SER A 115 -6.56 4.44 -3.99
N SER A 116 -6.47 3.12 -4.15
CA SER A 116 -5.70 2.29 -3.23
C SER A 116 -4.20 2.65 -3.23
N THR A 117 -3.65 3.06 -4.37
CA THR A 117 -2.28 3.61 -4.47
C THR A 117 -2.09 4.85 -3.58
N HIS A 118 -3.00 5.82 -3.63
CA HIS A 118 -2.88 7.04 -2.81
C HIS A 118 -3.01 6.72 -1.32
N THR A 119 -3.87 5.75 -1.01
CA THR A 119 -4.09 5.28 0.35
C THR A 119 -2.80 4.71 0.93
N ILE A 120 -2.15 3.75 0.27
CA ILE A 120 -0.92 3.16 0.82
C ILE A 120 0.24 4.17 0.83
N ILE A 121 0.39 5.00 -0.20
CA ILE A 121 1.43 6.04 -0.26
C ILE A 121 1.23 7.07 0.86
N GLY A 122 0.00 7.55 1.07
CA GLY A 122 -0.32 8.48 2.14
C GLY A 122 0.01 7.89 3.51
N GLY A 123 -0.22 6.59 3.71
CA GLY A 123 0.10 5.91 4.96
C GLY A 123 1.61 5.82 5.20
N ILE A 124 2.37 5.52 4.15
CA ILE A 124 3.84 5.48 4.20
C ILE A 124 4.42 6.85 4.52
N ILE A 125 3.94 7.90 3.85
CA ILE A 125 4.31 9.29 4.15
C ILE A 125 3.99 9.62 5.61
N GLY A 126 2.82 9.21 6.10
CA GLY A 126 2.36 9.47 7.47
C GLY A 126 3.31 8.93 8.54
N PHE A 127 3.67 7.64 8.49
CA PHE A 127 4.58 7.09 9.51
C PHE A 127 6.03 7.55 9.32
N ALA A 128 6.47 7.78 8.07
CA ALA A 128 7.83 8.25 7.80
C ALA A 128 8.06 9.66 8.35
N LEU A 129 7.08 10.55 8.16
CA LEU A 129 7.08 11.89 8.75
C LEU A 129 7.16 11.87 10.27
N VAL A 130 6.53 10.88 10.91
CA VAL A 130 6.55 10.75 12.36
C VAL A 130 7.90 10.27 12.88
N TYR A 131 8.55 9.34 12.17
CA TYR A 131 9.80 8.73 12.62
C TYR A 131 11.02 9.64 12.45
N ASP A 132 11.16 10.29 11.28
CA ASP A 132 12.38 11.05 10.93
C ASP A 132 12.06 12.42 10.28
N GLY A 133 10.84 12.93 10.48
CA GLY A 133 10.45 14.24 9.96
C GLY A 133 10.42 14.32 8.43
N ALA A 134 10.74 15.49 7.89
CA ALA A 134 10.73 15.71 6.44
C ALA A 134 11.78 14.87 5.70
N ASP A 135 12.89 14.54 6.36
CA ASP A 135 14.01 13.78 5.78
C ASP A 135 13.69 12.28 5.66
N GLY A 136 12.73 11.76 6.44
CA GLY A 136 12.24 10.39 6.31
C GLY A 136 11.43 10.11 5.03
N VAL A 137 11.11 11.14 4.23
CA VAL A 137 10.31 11.04 3.01
C VAL A 137 11.09 11.52 1.78
N ASN A 138 11.10 10.70 0.73
CA ASN A 138 11.71 11.05 -0.56
C ASN A 138 10.77 11.99 -1.36
N TRP A 139 10.84 13.29 -1.11
CA TRP A 139 9.93 14.28 -1.70
C TRP A 139 10.14 14.51 -3.20
N ALA A 140 11.37 14.85 -3.60
CA ALA A 140 11.70 15.26 -4.96
C ALA A 140 13.21 15.13 -5.23
N ASP A 141 13.67 13.92 -5.51
CA ASP A 141 15.07 13.68 -5.87
C ASP A 141 15.28 14.01 -7.35
N LYS A 142 16.21 14.92 -7.65
CA LYS A 142 16.49 15.30 -9.04
C LYS A 142 17.14 14.13 -9.77
N ASP A 143 16.53 13.69 -10.88
CA ASP A 143 17.10 12.71 -11.79
C ASP A 143 16.96 13.22 -13.22
N SER A 144 18.08 13.59 -13.82
CA SER A 144 18.12 14.12 -15.20
C SER A 144 17.75 13.08 -16.25
N ASN A 145 17.74 11.79 -15.91
CA ASN A 145 17.43 10.69 -16.81
C ASN A 145 15.97 10.22 -16.69
N SER A 146 15.17 10.78 -15.77
CA SER A 146 13.74 10.49 -15.64
C SER A 146 12.88 11.60 -16.24
N PHE A 147 11.66 11.26 -16.66
CA PHE A 147 10.64 12.25 -17.03
C PHE A 147 9.42 12.03 -16.13
N PRO A 148 8.96 13.05 -15.37
CA PRO A 148 9.60 14.35 -15.14
C PRO A 148 10.99 14.18 -14.47
N PRO A 149 11.87 15.21 -14.48
CA PRO A 149 13.27 15.12 -14.04
C PRO A 149 13.42 15.09 -12.51
N TYR A 150 12.48 14.44 -11.85
CA TYR A 150 12.39 14.23 -10.41
C TYR A 150 11.87 12.82 -10.14
N LYS A 151 12.31 12.24 -9.03
CA LYS A 151 11.82 11.01 -8.41
C LYS A 151 11.25 11.33 -7.03
N GLY A 152 10.55 10.39 -6.41
CA GLY A 152 9.89 10.59 -5.13
C GLY A 152 8.43 11.03 -5.27
N VAL A 153 7.90 11.69 -4.25
CA VAL A 153 6.47 12.03 -4.12
C VAL A 153 5.98 13.05 -5.16
N LEU A 154 6.80 14.03 -5.56
CA LEU A 154 6.36 15.11 -6.45
C LEU A 154 5.82 14.64 -7.83
N PRO A 155 6.53 13.82 -8.61
CA PRO A 155 6.01 13.27 -9.88
C PRO A 155 4.69 12.53 -9.73
N ILE A 156 4.51 11.86 -8.59
CA ILE A 156 3.33 11.08 -8.26
C ILE A 156 2.12 12.02 -8.13
N VAL A 157 2.28 13.09 -7.33
CA VAL A 157 1.23 14.10 -7.13
C VAL A 157 0.85 14.78 -8.45
N LEU A 158 1.83 15.13 -9.29
CA LEU A 158 1.55 15.73 -10.61
C LEU A 158 0.76 14.76 -11.51
N GLY A 159 1.11 13.48 -11.49
CA GLY A 159 0.39 12.43 -12.22
C GLY A 159 -1.09 12.36 -11.85
N TRP A 160 -1.45 12.59 -10.58
CA TRP A 160 -2.83 12.50 -10.09
C TRP A 160 -3.77 13.57 -10.67
N PHE A 161 -3.24 14.74 -11.05
CA PHE A 161 -4.03 15.79 -11.69
C PHE A 161 -4.00 15.71 -13.21
N ILE A 162 -2.86 15.31 -13.78
CA ILE A 162 -2.68 15.26 -15.23
C ILE A 162 -3.39 14.04 -15.83
N ALA A 163 -3.28 12.87 -15.19
CA ALA A 163 -3.79 11.62 -15.76
C ALA A 163 -5.32 11.63 -16.00
N PRO A 164 -6.17 12.14 -15.12
CA PRO A 164 -7.63 12.17 -15.36
C PRO A 164 -8.01 13.07 -16.54
N VAL A 165 -7.33 14.20 -16.68
CA VAL A 165 -7.56 15.15 -17.79
C VAL A 165 -7.15 14.51 -19.11
N LEU A 166 -5.95 13.91 -19.17
CA LEU A 166 -5.49 13.20 -20.37
C LEU A 166 -6.40 12.02 -20.72
N THR A 167 -6.87 11.27 -19.72
CA THR A 167 -7.76 10.14 -19.95
C THR A 167 -9.14 10.59 -20.43
N GLY A 168 -9.68 11.69 -19.89
CA GLY A 168 -10.92 12.29 -20.38
C GLY A 168 -10.81 12.81 -21.81
N ALA A 169 -9.68 13.42 -22.17
CA ALA A 169 -9.42 13.85 -23.55
C ALA A 169 -9.31 12.64 -24.50
N ALA A 170 -8.60 11.58 -24.09
CA ALA A 170 -8.44 10.37 -24.88
C ALA A 170 -9.77 9.62 -25.06
N SER A 171 -10.58 9.48 -24.01
CA SER A 171 -11.88 8.81 -24.09
C SER A 171 -12.87 9.58 -24.96
N ALA A 172 -12.90 10.91 -24.83
CA ALA A 172 -13.70 11.78 -25.68
C ALA A 172 -13.29 11.66 -27.16
N LEU A 173 -11.99 11.60 -27.44
CA LEU A 173 -11.47 11.40 -28.80
C LEU A 173 -11.85 10.03 -29.37
N PHE A 174 -11.63 8.95 -28.62
CA PHE A 174 -11.98 7.60 -29.05
C PHE A 174 -13.47 7.46 -29.29
N PHE A 175 -14.29 8.01 -28.40
CA PHE A 175 -15.73 7.99 -28.56
C PHE A 175 -16.19 8.87 -29.71
N TYR A 176 -15.59 10.05 -29.92
CA TYR A 176 -15.87 10.90 -31.08
C TYR A 176 -15.62 10.18 -32.40
N ILE A 177 -14.48 9.50 -32.52
CA ILE A 177 -14.12 8.72 -33.71
C ILE A 177 -15.14 7.60 -33.92
N LEU A 178 -15.44 6.81 -32.88
CA LEU A 178 -16.38 5.70 -32.97
C LEU A 178 -17.79 6.18 -33.31
N ARG A 179 -18.25 7.25 -32.67
CA ARG A 179 -19.57 7.85 -32.87
C ARG A 179 -19.74 8.34 -34.32
N THR A 180 -18.70 8.98 -34.87
CA THR A 180 -18.74 9.57 -36.21
C THR A 180 -18.59 8.53 -37.31
N ILE A 181 -17.63 7.60 -37.17
CA ILE A 181 -17.32 6.62 -38.20
C ILE A 181 -18.33 5.46 -38.17
N VAL A 182 -18.86 5.09 -37.01
CA VAL A 182 -19.71 3.90 -36.84
C VAL A 182 -21.13 4.26 -36.45
N LEU A 183 -21.32 4.83 -35.27
CA LEU A 183 -22.64 4.85 -34.62
C LEU A 183 -23.67 5.72 -35.34
N ARG A 184 -23.24 6.82 -35.97
CA ARG A 184 -24.12 7.74 -36.72
C ARG A 184 -24.29 7.37 -38.20
N ARG A 185 -23.71 6.28 -38.68
CA ARG A 185 -23.85 5.84 -40.08
C ARG A 185 -25.13 5.03 -40.28
N LYS A 186 -25.76 5.18 -41.44
CA LYS A 186 -26.95 4.37 -41.82
C LYS A 186 -26.69 2.85 -41.77
N ASN A 187 -25.46 2.43 -42.09
CA ASN A 187 -25.05 1.02 -42.07
C ASN A 187 -24.29 0.63 -40.79
N ALA A 188 -24.57 1.29 -39.66
CA ALA A 188 -23.87 1.07 -38.38
C ALA A 188 -23.82 -0.41 -37.97
N PHE A 189 -24.91 -1.15 -38.19
CA PHE A 189 -24.98 -2.58 -37.88
C PHE A 189 -23.96 -3.43 -38.63
N GLN A 190 -23.74 -3.18 -39.93
CA GLN A 190 -22.72 -3.91 -40.68
C GLN A 190 -21.32 -3.45 -40.28
N LEU A 191 -21.15 -2.15 -40.05
CA LEU A 191 -19.84 -1.59 -39.75
C LEU A 191 -19.33 -1.97 -38.36
N SER A 192 -20.22 -2.22 -37.39
CA SER A 192 -19.84 -2.72 -36.06
C SER A 192 -19.03 -4.03 -36.15
N PHE A 193 -19.39 -4.93 -37.05
CA PHE A 193 -18.65 -6.17 -37.29
C PHE A 193 -17.30 -5.96 -37.99
N TRP A 194 -17.20 -4.98 -38.88
CA TRP A 194 -15.94 -4.64 -39.56
C TRP A 194 -14.94 -3.92 -38.64
N VAL A 195 -15.45 -3.17 -37.67
CA VAL A 195 -14.64 -2.43 -36.70
C VAL A 195 -14.21 -3.31 -35.52
N LEU A 196 -14.89 -4.43 -35.27
CA LEU A 196 -14.54 -5.37 -34.21
C LEU A 196 -13.06 -5.83 -34.26
N PRO A 197 -12.53 -6.41 -35.35
CA PRO A 197 -11.15 -6.89 -35.36
C PRO A 197 -10.11 -5.79 -35.13
N PRO A 198 -10.16 -4.61 -35.80
CA PRO A 198 -9.24 -3.51 -35.50
C PRO A 198 -9.28 -3.03 -34.05
N VAL A 199 -10.45 -2.98 -33.43
CA VAL A 199 -10.56 -2.55 -32.03
C VAL A 199 -10.02 -3.63 -31.08
N VAL A 200 -10.31 -4.92 -31.32
CA VAL A 200 -9.68 -6.02 -30.57
C VAL A 200 -8.16 -5.96 -30.68
N PHE A 201 -7.62 -5.68 -31.87
CA PHE A 201 -6.19 -5.49 -32.05
C PHE A 201 -5.66 -4.36 -31.16
N ALA A 202 -6.29 -3.18 -31.18
CA ALA A 202 -5.85 -2.04 -30.38
C ALA A 202 -5.90 -2.33 -28.88
N VAL A 203 -7.02 -2.91 -28.41
CA VAL A 203 -7.22 -3.31 -27.01
C VAL A 203 -6.18 -4.35 -26.58
N ALA A 204 -5.98 -5.39 -27.39
CA ALA A 204 -5.00 -6.44 -27.10
C ALA A 204 -3.58 -5.90 -27.13
N MET A 205 -3.24 -5.03 -28.09
CA MET A 205 -1.92 -4.43 -28.21
C MET A 205 -1.56 -3.62 -26.96
N VAL A 206 -2.43 -2.71 -26.53
CA VAL A 206 -2.20 -1.86 -25.35
C VAL A 206 -2.06 -2.72 -24.08
N ASN A 207 -2.98 -3.67 -23.86
CA ASN A 207 -2.96 -4.50 -22.66
C ASN A 207 -1.78 -5.49 -22.64
N MET A 208 -1.48 -6.16 -23.76
CA MET A 208 -0.35 -7.10 -23.82
C MET A 208 0.98 -6.38 -23.72
N TYR A 209 1.11 -5.19 -24.33
CA TYR A 209 2.32 -4.39 -24.20
C TYR A 209 2.59 -4.00 -22.74
N PHE A 210 1.55 -3.57 -22.02
CA PHE A 210 1.65 -3.32 -20.58
C PHE A 210 2.11 -4.56 -19.81
N VAL A 211 1.51 -5.72 -20.09
CA VAL A 211 1.89 -7.00 -19.47
C VAL A 211 3.35 -7.35 -19.74
N PHE A 212 3.84 -7.25 -20.98
CA PHE A 212 5.21 -7.66 -21.30
C PHE A 212 6.28 -6.66 -20.89
N THR A 213 5.97 -5.37 -20.83
CA THR A 213 6.94 -4.34 -20.40
C THR A 213 7.05 -4.21 -18.89
N LYS A 214 5.94 -4.31 -18.16
CA LYS A 214 5.91 -4.12 -16.71
C LYS A 214 5.69 -5.40 -15.94
N GLY A 215 4.77 -6.25 -16.35
CA GLY A 215 4.46 -7.49 -15.63
C GLY A 215 5.50 -8.58 -15.82
N ALA A 216 5.82 -8.94 -17.07
CA ALA A 216 6.54 -10.17 -17.40
C ALA A 216 8.05 -9.96 -17.62
N LYS A 217 8.51 -8.71 -17.84
CA LYS A 217 9.90 -8.37 -18.17
C LYS A 217 10.93 -8.95 -17.19
N LYS A 218 10.60 -9.00 -15.89
CA LYS A 218 11.48 -9.56 -14.84
C LYS A 218 11.50 -11.10 -14.80
N TYR A 219 10.52 -11.77 -15.40
CA TYR A 219 10.40 -13.24 -15.36
C TYR A 219 10.91 -13.93 -16.62
N LEU A 220 10.85 -13.24 -17.75
CA LEU A 220 11.12 -13.86 -19.05
C LEU A 220 12.61 -14.07 -19.33
N THR A 221 13.51 -13.46 -18.54
CA THR A 221 14.97 -13.60 -18.65
C THR A 221 15.61 -13.37 -17.28
N GLU A 222 16.67 -14.13 -16.93
CA GLU A 222 17.47 -13.86 -15.73
C GLU A 222 17.98 -12.39 -15.76
N GLU A 223 17.69 -11.63 -14.71
CA GLU A 223 18.02 -10.21 -14.56
C GLU A 223 17.44 -9.22 -15.61
N GLY A 224 16.56 -9.64 -16.52
CA GLY A 224 15.93 -8.73 -17.49
C GLY A 224 16.84 -8.23 -18.62
N LYS A 225 18.04 -8.80 -18.78
CA LYS A 225 19.06 -8.34 -19.75
C LYS A 225 18.67 -8.60 -21.22
N ASP A 226 17.90 -9.64 -21.51
CA ASP A 226 17.55 -10.06 -22.89
C ASP A 226 16.10 -9.69 -23.31
N TRP A 227 15.34 -8.99 -22.45
CA TRP A 227 13.94 -8.60 -22.73
C TRP A 227 13.80 -7.09 -22.94
N SER A 228 14.05 -6.62 -24.16
CA SER A 228 13.91 -5.20 -24.51
C SER A 228 12.45 -4.76 -24.70
N ASP A 229 12.21 -3.45 -24.58
CA ASP A 229 10.89 -2.87 -24.84
C ASP A 229 10.45 -3.13 -26.29
N ASN A 230 11.39 -3.11 -27.25
CA ASN A 230 11.15 -3.47 -28.64
C ASN A 230 10.66 -4.91 -28.80
N LYS A 231 11.22 -5.86 -28.06
CA LYS A 231 10.78 -7.27 -28.05
C LYS A 231 9.37 -7.39 -27.47
N SER A 232 9.08 -6.64 -26.40
CA SER A 232 7.73 -6.55 -25.81
C SER A 232 6.70 -6.02 -26.81
N THR A 233 7.04 -4.95 -27.55
CA THR A 233 6.19 -4.40 -28.62
C THR A 233 5.91 -5.45 -29.68
N TRP A 234 6.93 -6.14 -30.17
CA TRP A 234 6.78 -7.16 -31.21
C TRP A 234 5.91 -8.34 -30.77
N VAL A 235 6.16 -8.90 -29.58
CA VAL A 235 5.36 -10.02 -29.05
C VAL A 235 3.91 -9.60 -28.86
N SER A 236 3.68 -8.40 -28.32
CA SER A 236 2.33 -7.85 -28.14
C SER A 236 1.62 -7.64 -29.49
N ALA A 237 2.33 -7.15 -30.50
CA ALA A 237 1.80 -6.95 -31.84
C ALA A 237 1.44 -8.28 -32.52
N VAL A 238 2.24 -9.32 -32.34
CA VAL A 238 1.96 -10.67 -32.86
C VAL A 238 0.71 -11.23 -32.19
N ILE A 239 0.61 -11.16 -30.86
CA ILE A 239 -0.58 -11.64 -30.13
C ILE A 239 -1.83 -10.86 -30.56
N ALA A 240 -1.72 -9.53 -30.66
CA ALA A 240 -2.80 -8.68 -31.14
C ALA A 240 -3.21 -9.03 -32.59
N ALA A 241 -2.26 -9.31 -33.48
CA ALA A 241 -2.52 -9.72 -34.85
C ALA A 241 -3.20 -11.11 -34.92
N CYS A 242 -2.78 -12.06 -34.07
CA CYS A 242 -3.46 -13.35 -33.95
C CYS A 242 -4.91 -13.18 -33.46
N LEU A 243 -5.13 -12.34 -32.45
CA LEU A 243 -6.48 -12.04 -31.95
C LEU A 243 -7.33 -11.28 -32.98
N PHE A 244 -6.72 -10.39 -33.78
CA PHE A 244 -7.37 -9.76 -34.92
C PHE A 244 -7.89 -10.79 -35.92
N LEU A 245 -7.02 -11.72 -36.34
CA LEU A 245 -7.38 -12.76 -37.30
C LEU A 245 -8.44 -13.71 -36.74
N LEU A 246 -8.29 -14.13 -35.47
CA LEU A 246 -9.27 -14.97 -34.79
C LEU A 246 -10.62 -14.26 -34.67
N THR A 247 -10.62 -12.96 -34.37
CA THR A 247 -11.84 -12.16 -34.32
C THR A 247 -12.48 -12.08 -35.70
N ALA A 248 -11.70 -11.80 -36.74
CA ALA A 248 -12.21 -11.66 -38.11
C ALA A 248 -12.77 -12.97 -38.68
N ILE A 249 -12.09 -14.10 -38.45
CA ILE A 249 -12.41 -15.40 -39.05
C ILE A 249 -13.44 -16.17 -38.22
N VAL A 250 -13.38 -16.12 -36.89
CA VAL A 250 -14.20 -16.95 -36.00
C VAL A 250 -15.26 -16.10 -35.30
N ALA A 251 -14.84 -15.07 -34.57
CA ALA A 251 -15.77 -14.33 -33.72
C ALA A 251 -16.81 -13.56 -34.54
N VAL A 252 -16.41 -12.86 -35.61
CA VAL A 252 -17.33 -12.05 -36.44
C VAL A 252 -18.41 -12.90 -37.10
N PRO A 253 -18.13 -14.03 -37.79
CA PRO A 253 -19.18 -14.88 -38.34
C PRO A 253 -20.11 -15.46 -37.26
N TRP A 254 -19.54 -15.87 -36.13
CA TRP A 254 -20.32 -16.38 -35.00
C TRP A 254 -21.24 -15.30 -34.40
N LEU A 255 -20.72 -14.10 -34.14
CA LEU A 255 -21.48 -12.95 -33.65
C LEU A 255 -22.59 -12.56 -34.64
N LYS A 256 -22.31 -12.51 -35.95
CA LYS A 256 -23.34 -12.28 -36.97
C LYS A 256 -24.46 -13.31 -36.90
N HIS A 257 -24.12 -14.59 -36.72
CA HIS A 257 -25.10 -15.66 -36.58
C HIS A 257 -25.97 -15.48 -35.32
N VAL A 258 -25.34 -15.23 -34.17
CA VAL A 258 -26.03 -15.05 -32.88
C VAL A 258 -26.95 -13.84 -32.91
N VAL A 259 -26.47 -12.70 -33.41
CA VAL A 259 -27.26 -11.46 -33.45
C VAL A 259 -28.40 -11.56 -34.44
N ASN A 260 -28.19 -12.11 -35.64
CA ASN A 260 -29.28 -12.31 -36.59
C ASN A 260 -30.37 -13.24 -36.03
N LYS A 261 -29.99 -14.33 -35.35
CA LYS A 261 -30.93 -15.24 -34.70
C LYS A 261 -31.75 -14.53 -33.61
N ARG A 262 -31.13 -13.60 -32.87
CA ARG A 262 -31.83 -12.79 -31.87
C ARG A 262 -32.81 -11.81 -32.52
N ILE A 263 -32.40 -11.11 -33.58
CA ILE A 263 -33.28 -10.21 -34.34
C ILE A 263 -34.52 -10.94 -34.84
N VAL A 264 -34.35 -12.15 -35.39
CA VAL A 264 -35.48 -12.97 -35.86
C VAL A 264 -36.44 -13.28 -34.72
N ARG A 265 -35.93 -13.72 -33.56
CA ARG A 265 -36.78 -14.00 -32.38
C ARG A 265 -37.50 -12.76 -31.85
N GLU A 266 -36.84 -11.61 -31.85
CA GLU A 266 -37.46 -10.35 -31.39
C GLU A 266 -38.58 -9.90 -32.34
N LYS A 267 -38.40 -10.11 -33.65
CA LYS A 267 -39.46 -9.89 -34.64
C LYS A 267 -40.63 -10.84 -34.44
N GLU A 268 -40.35 -12.15 -34.31
CA GLU A 268 -41.37 -13.17 -34.04
C GLU A 268 -42.16 -12.84 -32.75
N ALA A 269 -41.48 -12.42 -31.68
CA ALA A 269 -42.12 -12.03 -30.44
C ALA A 269 -42.98 -10.76 -30.58
N ALA A 270 -42.51 -9.75 -31.32
CA ALA A 270 -43.27 -8.53 -31.57
C ALA A 270 -44.51 -8.79 -32.43
N GLU A 271 -44.38 -9.66 -33.44
CA GLU A 271 -45.49 -10.12 -34.28
C GLU A 271 -46.52 -10.89 -33.45
N MET A 272 -46.09 -11.79 -32.55
CA MET A 272 -47.01 -12.47 -31.63
C MET A 272 -47.80 -11.49 -30.74
N VAL A 273 -47.14 -10.51 -30.12
CA VAL A 273 -47.81 -9.51 -29.28
C VAL A 273 -48.78 -8.64 -30.09
N THR A 274 -48.43 -8.29 -31.33
CA THR A 274 -49.34 -7.49 -32.18
C THR A 274 -50.53 -8.31 -32.68
N MET A 275 -50.37 -9.61 -32.96
CA MET A 275 -51.50 -10.48 -33.27
C MET A 275 -52.41 -10.70 -32.05
N GLU A 276 -51.84 -10.84 -30.85
CA GLU A 276 -52.60 -10.95 -29.59
C GLU A 276 -53.41 -9.68 -29.28
N HIS A 277 -52.86 -8.49 -29.56
CA HIS A 277 -53.59 -7.22 -29.44
C HIS A 277 -54.62 -6.99 -30.56
N ALA A 278 -54.46 -7.63 -31.72
CA ALA A 278 -55.37 -7.50 -32.86
C ALA A 278 -56.57 -8.47 -32.78
N GLU A 279 -56.42 -9.63 -32.11
CA GLU A 279 -57.45 -10.68 -32.06
C GLU A 279 -58.34 -10.66 -30.81
N GLY A 280 -58.10 -9.81 -29.80
CA GLY A 280 -59.01 -9.74 -28.67
C GLY A 280 -58.71 -8.67 -27.62
N GLY A 281 -59.60 -7.69 -27.52
CA GLY A 281 -59.85 -7.00 -26.25
C GLY A 281 -60.55 -7.95 -25.28
N ALA A 282 -59.77 -8.69 -24.51
CA ALA A 282 -60.24 -9.36 -23.31
C ALA A 282 -59.34 -8.92 -22.15
N GLN A 283 -59.94 -8.31 -21.12
CA GLN A 283 -59.26 -8.01 -19.87
C GLN A 283 -58.54 -9.28 -19.38
N ALA A 284 -57.22 -9.19 -19.24
CA ALA A 284 -56.47 -10.15 -18.45
C ALA A 284 -57.05 -10.13 -17.02
N PRO A 285 -57.33 -11.29 -16.41
CA PRO A 285 -57.74 -11.31 -15.03
C PRO A 285 -56.62 -10.71 -14.19
N GLU A 286 -57.00 -9.73 -13.37
CA GLU A 286 -56.17 -9.18 -12.31
C GLU A 286 -55.73 -10.35 -11.42
N LEU A 287 -54.46 -10.74 -11.54
CA LEU A 287 -53.84 -11.69 -10.63
C LEU A 287 -53.69 -11.00 -9.28
N GLU A 288 -54.61 -11.30 -8.36
CA GLU A 288 -54.41 -10.99 -6.95
C GLU A 288 -53.06 -11.56 -6.49
N PRO A 289 -52.24 -10.79 -5.75
CA PRO A 289 -51.03 -11.30 -5.13
C PRO A 289 -51.40 -12.16 -3.92
N GLY A 290 -51.77 -13.42 -4.18
CA GLY A 290 -52.15 -14.42 -3.18
C GLY A 290 -51.04 -15.41 -2.86
N ALA A 291 -50.21 -15.04 -1.87
CA ALA A 291 -49.49 -15.88 -0.91
C ALA A 291 -49.26 -17.39 -1.18
N ALA A 292 -47.98 -17.76 -1.32
CA ALA A 292 -47.45 -18.98 -0.71
C ALA A 292 -45.93 -18.83 -0.49
N ASP A 293 -45.55 -18.27 0.65
CA ASP A 293 -44.28 -18.57 1.33
C ASP A 293 -44.56 -18.47 2.84
N GLY A 294 -45.45 -19.35 3.31
CA GLY A 294 -45.55 -19.69 4.72
C GLY A 294 -44.64 -20.88 4.98
N GLU A 295 -43.45 -20.63 5.54
CA GLU A 295 -42.93 -21.46 6.63
C GLU A 295 -41.78 -20.74 7.33
N GLY A 296 -42.08 -20.30 8.55
CA GLY A 296 -41.10 -19.79 9.51
C GLY A 296 -40.16 -20.89 9.95
N GLY A 297 -39.05 -21.03 9.25
CA GLY A 297 -37.83 -21.63 9.78
C GLY A 297 -36.78 -20.54 9.89
N ASN A 298 -36.30 -20.25 11.10
CA ASN A 298 -35.13 -19.39 11.30
C ASN A 298 -34.03 -19.87 10.34
N PRO A 299 -33.61 -19.09 9.32
CA PRO A 299 -32.68 -19.59 8.33
C PRO A 299 -31.43 -20.06 9.06
N SER A 300 -31.04 -21.31 8.83
CA SER A 300 -29.77 -21.88 9.31
C SER A 300 -28.69 -20.81 9.20
N ILE A 301 -27.88 -20.64 10.26
CA ILE A 301 -26.81 -19.63 10.34
C ILE A 301 -26.01 -19.60 9.02
N PHE A 302 -25.78 -20.76 8.42
CA PHE A 302 -25.15 -20.92 7.11
C PHE A 302 -25.90 -20.21 5.97
N LYS A 303 -27.22 -20.39 5.83
CA LYS A 303 -28.03 -19.73 4.78
C LYS A 303 -28.09 -18.22 4.98
N ARG A 304 -28.07 -17.76 6.24
CA ARG A 304 -27.99 -16.33 6.59
C ARG A 304 -26.61 -15.75 6.26
N MET A 305 -25.53 -16.47 6.58
CA MET A 305 -24.15 -16.10 6.22
C MET A 305 -23.95 -16.06 4.71
N VAL A 306 -24.45 -17.05 3.96
CA VAL A 306 -24.39 -17.06 2.49
C VAL A 306 -25.18 -15.90 1.90
N LYS A 307 -26.38 -15.60 2.43
CA LYS A 307 -27.19 -14.46 1.96
C LYS A 307 -26.49 -13.11 2.21
N ILE A 308 -25.81 -12.95 3.35
CA ILE A 308 -25.03 -11.74 3.66
C ILE A 308 -23.81 -11.67 2.73
N ALA A 309 -23.06 -12.76 2.57
CA ALA A 309 -21.86 -12.80 1.73
C ALA A 309 -22.17 -12.59 0.23
N THR A 310 -23.36 -12.98 -0.23
CA THR A 310 -23.80 -12.84 -1.62
C THR A 310 -24.67 -11.59 -1.87
N HIS A 311 -24.91 -10.77 -0.85
CA HIS A 311 -25.75 -9.58 -0.99
C HIS A 311 -25.22 -8.64 -2.07
N GLY A 312 -23.92 -8.28 -1.99
CA GLY A 312 -23.28 -7.34 -2.90
C GLY A 312 -23.39 -7.74 -4.38
N VAL A 313 -23.42 -9.04 -4.66
CA VAL A 313 -23.50 -9.59 -6.02
C VAL A 313 -24.91 -9.50 -6.63
N ASN A 314 -25.95 -9.42 -5.79
CA ASN A 314 -27.35 -9.42 -6.22
C ASN A 314 -27.99 -8.03 -6.20
N VAL A 315 -27.23 -6.98 -5.90
CA VAL A 315 -27.73 -5.61 -5.89
C VAL A 315 -28.00 -5.12 -7.31
N ASP A 316 -29.18 -4.57 -7.55
CA ASP A 316 -29.49 -3.86 -8.79
C ASP A 316 -29.06 -2.40 -8.67
N ILE A 317 -27.94 -2.06 -9.31
CA ILE A 317 -27.38 -0.71 -9.28
C ILE A 317 -28.13 0.30 -10.16
N HIS A 318 -29.00 -0.16 -11.08
CA HIS A 318 -29.73 0.72 -12.01
C HIS A 318 -31.03 1.29 -11.42
N LYS A 319 -31.47 0.82 -10.25
CA LYS A 319 -32.64 1.37 -9.54
C LYS A 319 -32.54 2.89 -9.35
N VAL A 320 -31.33 3.39 -9.09
CA VAL A 320 -31.07 4.81 -8.90
C VAL A 320 -31.45 5.69 -10.09
N VAL A 321 -31.49 5.14 -11.31
CA VAL A 321 -31.94 5.89 -12.51
C VAL A 321 -33.41 6.30 -12.38
N LYS A 322 -34.22 5.52 -11.65
CA LYS A 322 -35.65 5.82 -11.40
C LYS A 322 -35.85 6.65 -10.12
N GLU A 323 -34.95 6.51 -9.15
CA GLU A 323 -35.07 7.13 -7.83
C GLU A 323 -34.48 8.56 -7.79
N ASP A 324 -33.39 8.80 -8.51
CA ASP A 324 -32.72 10.10 -8.58
C ASP A 324 -33.09 10.82 -9.90
N PRO A 325 -33.82 11.95 -9.84
CA PRO A 325 -34.27 12.65 -11.04
C PRO A 325 -33.11 13.24 -11.85
N ILE A 326 -31.98 13.61 -11.22
CA ILE A 326 -30.81 14.15 -11.93
C ILE A 326 -30.18 13.03 -12.76
N VAL A 327 -30.01 11.85 -12.17
CA VAL A 327 -29.46 10.68 -12.86
C VAL A 327 -30.40 10.24 -13.99
N GLY A 328 -31.71 10.22 -13.76
CA GLY A 328 -32.71 9.95 -14.80
C GLY A 328 -32.59 10.88 -16.00
N GLN A 329 -32.51 12.19 -15.77
CA GLN A 329 -32.35 13.20 -16.82
C GLN A 329 -31.06 13.02 -17.63
N ILE A 330 -29.93 12.75 -16.97
CA ILE A 330 -28.65 12.48 -17.66
C ILE A 330 -28.79 11.27 -18.61
N HIS A 331 -29.48 10.22 -18.15
CA HIS A 331 -29.67 8.99 -18.94
C HIS A 331 -30.65 9.18 -20.11
N GLU A 332 -31.66 10.02 -19.94
CA GLU A 332 -32.64 10.34 -20.99
C GLU A 332 -32.07 11.29 -22.06
N ALA A 333 -31.25 12.24 -21.65
CA ALA A 333 -30.63 13.24 -22.54
C ALA A 333 -29.55 12.65 -23.46
N ALA A 334 -28.93 11.54 -23.06
CA ALA A 334 -27.86 10.90 -23.83
C ALA A 334 -28.35 10.34 -25.17
N GLU A 335 -27.53 10.46 -26.22
CA GLU A 335 -27.84 9.95 -27.56
C GLU A 335 -28.05 8.42 -27.54
N LYS A 336 -29.20 7.97 -28.02
CA LYS A 336 -29.55 6.55 -28.09
C LYS A 336 -29.11 5.97 -29.44
N PHE A 337 -28.22 4.98 -29.40
CA PHE A 337 -27.75 4.25 -30.57
C PHE A 337 -28.56 2.98 -30.80
N ASP A 338 -28.41 2.38 -31.98
CA ASP A 338 -29.06 1.11 -32.33
C ASP A 338 -28.73 0.00 -31.29
N PRO A 339 -29.73 -0.59 -30.62
CA PRO A 339 -29.52 -1.64 -29.63
C PRO A 339 -28.73 -2.84 -30.15
N HIS A 340 -28.84 -3.17 -31.44
CA HIS A 340 -28.11 -4.28 -32.04
C HIS A 340 -26.63 -3.97 -32.18
N VAL A 341 -26.28 -2.72 -32.49
CA VAL A 341 -24.89 -2.25 -32.54
C VAL A 341 -24.31 -2.29 -31.13
N GLU A 342 -25.00 -1.74 -30.14
CA GLU A 342 -24.57 -1.77 -28.74
C GLU A 342 -24.39 -3.20 -28.22
N TYR A 343 -25.24 -4.14 -28.62
CA TYR A 343 -25.09 -5.55 -28.27
C TYR A 343 -23.82 -6.19 -28.85
N VAL A 344 -23.41 -5.83 -30.06
CA VAL A 344 -22.11 -6.26 -30.64
C VAL A 344 -20.95 -5.69 -29.83
N PHE A 345 -21.01 -4.41 -29.46
CA PHE A 345 -19.99 -3.76 -28.64
C PHE A 345 -19.95 -4.27 -27.19
N ALA A 346 -21.05 -4.83 -26.66
CA ALA A 346 -21.06 -5.46 -25.34
C ALA A 346 -20.03 -6.60 -25.23
N TYR A 347 -19.90 -7.45 -26.26
CA TYR A 347 -18.88 -8.51 -26.26
C TYR A 347 -17.46 -7.95 -26.25
N LEU A 348 -17.23 -6.88 -27.02
CA LEU A 348 -15.94 -6.21 -27.08
C LEU A 348 -15.59 -5.54 -25.74
N GLN A 349 -16.58 -4.93 -25.10
CA GLN A 349 -16.43 -4.35 -23.78
C GLN A 349 -16.09 -5.42 -22.74
N VAL A 350 -16.78 -6.57 -22.75
CA VAL A 350 -16.47 -7.69 -21.85
C VAL A 350 -15.03 -8.19 -22.06
N PHE A 351 -14.59 -8.31 -23.31
CA PHE A 351 -13.21 -8.69 -23.63
C PHE A 351 -12.20 -7.66 -23.09
N SER A 352 -12.46 -6.36 -23.31
CA SER A 352 -11.66 -5.27 -22.77
C SER A 352 -11.58 -5.32 -21.24
N ALA A 353 -12.73 -5.45 -20.56
CA ALA A 353 -12.80 -5.57 -19.11
C ALA A 353 -12.00 -6.77 -18.58
N ILE A 354 -12.01 -7.93 -19.26
CA ILE A 354 -11.18 -9.09 -18.93
C ILE A 354 -9.68 -8.74 -18.97
N CYS A 355 -9.23 -8.08 -20.04
CA CYS A 355 -7.84 -7.67 -20.15
C CYS A 355 -7.44 -6.66 -19.07
N VAL A 356 -8.32 -5.70 -18.76
CA VAL A 356 -8.09 -4.70 -17.72
C VAL A 356 -8.05 -5.34 -16.34
N ILE A 357 -8.97 -6.26 -15.99
CA ILE A 357 -8.95 -6.90 -14.66
C ILE A 357 -7.73 -7.81 -14.48
N PHE A 358 -7.25 -8.44 -15.55
CA PHE A 358 -6.01 -9.20 -15.51
C PHE A 358 -4.81 -8.29 -15.19
N ALA A 359 -4.72 -7.14 -15.86
CA ALA A 359 -3.70 -6.14 -15.59
C ALA A 359 -3.83 -5.50 -14.19
N HIS A 360 -5.07 -5.30 -13.73
CA HIS A 360 -5.41 -4.83 -12.39
C HIS A 360 -4.86 -5.79 -11.33
N GLY A 361 -5.20 -7.08 -11.41
CA GLY A 361 -4.71 -8.10 -10.49
C GLY A 361 -3.18 -8.20 -10.45
N ALA A 362 -2.52 -7.98 -11.58
CA ALA A 362 -1.06 -7.92 -11.67
C ALA A 362 -0.43 -6.71 -10.96
N GLY A 363 -1.09 -5.54 -11.02
CA GLY A 363 -0.58 -4.31 -10.44
C GLY A 363 -0.95 -4.13 -8.97
N GLU A 364 -2.24 -4.18 -8.69
CA GLU A 364 -2.88 -3.77 -7.44
C GLU A 364 -2.60 -4.71 -6.28
N VAL A 365 -2.39 -6.01 -6.56
CA VAL A 365 -1.99 -6.97 -5.52
C VAL A 365 -0.69 -6.54 -4.82
N GLY A 366 0.13 -5.73 -5.50
CA GLY A 366 1.37 -5.22 -4.95
C GLY A 366 1.17 -4.29 -3.75
N TYR A 367 0.00 -3.66 -3.62
CA TYR A 367 -0.25 -2.61 -2.63
C TYR A 367 -0.44 -3.17 -1.23
N MET A 368 -0.93 -4.41 -1.14
CA MET A 368 -1.01 -5.16 0.11
C MET A 368 0.08 -6.23 0.22
N ALA A 369 0.49 -6.85 -0.90
CA ALA A 369 1.56 -7.84 -0.90
C ALA A 369 2.93 -7.22 -0.61
N GLY A 370 3.20 -5.99 -1.05
CA GLY A 370 4.49 -5.32 -0.85
C GLY A 370 4.77 -5.05 0.63
N PRO A 371 3.91 -4.30 1.33
CA PRO A 371 4.05 -4.07 2.77
C PRO A 371 4.13 -5.37 3.58
N LEU A 372 3.29 -6.38 3.30
CA LEU A 372 3.36 -7.67 4.00
C LEU A 372 4.64 -8.45 3.68
N ALA A 373 5.13 -8.39 2.45
CA ALA A 373 6.40 -9.01 2.08
C ALA A 373 7.56 -8.35 2.83
N THR A 374 7.56 -7.02 2.97
CA THR A 374 8.54 -6.30 3.79
C THR A 374 8.49 -6.75 5.24
N VAL A 375 7.29 -6.83 5.84
CA VAL A 375 7.13 -7.33 7.22
C VAL A 375 7.70 -8.75 7.37
N TRP A 376 7.43 -9.62 6.39
CA TRP A 376 7.96 -10.98 6.37
C TRP A 376 9.48 -11.03 6.23
N ASP A 377 10.06 -10.19 5.36
CA ASP A 377 11.49 -10.12 5.12
C ASP A 377 12.24 -9.62 6.35
N VAL A 378 11.73 -8.56 6.98
CA VAL A 378 12.25 -8.04 8.26
C VAL A 378 12.19 -9.12 9.35
N TYR A 379 11.05 -9.79 9.51
CA TYR A 379 10.92 -10.89 10.48
C TYR A 379 11.96 -12.00 10.27
N ARG A 380 12.19 -12.39 9.01
CA ARG A 380 13.12 -13.48 8.66
C ARG A 380 14.58 -13.09 8.78
N ASN A 381 14.95 -11.92 8.26
CA ASN A 381 16.33 -11.53 7.98
C ASN A 381 16.86 -10.41 8.89
N GLY A 382 15.98 -9.70 9.60
CA GLY A 382 16.34 -8.59 10.50
C GLY A 382 16.96 -7.39 9.78
N LYS A 383 16.69 -7.21 8.48
CA LYS A 383 17.24 -6.13 7.65
C LYS A 383 16.19 -5.61 6.69
N LEU A 384 16.29 -4.32 6.33
CA LEU A 384 15.51 -3.72 5.25
C LEU A 384 16.22 -3.93 3.91
N SER A 385 15.54 -4.58 2.97
CA SER A 385 15.99 -4.69 1.59
C SER A 385 15.22 -3.70 0.72
N SER A 386 15.92 -3.01 -0.18
CA SER A 386 15.29 -2.15 -1.20
C SER A 386 14.51 -2.96 -2.26
N LYS A 387 14.70 -4.28 -2.31
CA LYS A 387 13.98 -5.20 -3.19
C LYS A 387 13.52 -6.41 -2.39
N VAL A 388 12.22 -6.51 -2.20
CA VAL A 388 11.59 -7.64 -1.52
C VAL A 388 10.75 -8.43 -2.51
N VAL A 389 11.09 -9.70 -2.70
CA VAL A 389 10.31 -10.62 -3.53
C VAL A 389 9.22 -11.26 -2.66
N PRO A 390 7.94 -11.02 -2.94
CA PRO A 390 6.85 -11.57 -2.14
C PRO A 390 6.80 -13.09 -2.31
N PRO A 391 6.69 -13.86 -1.21
CA PRO A 391 6.37 -15.28 -1.30
C PRO A 391 4.92 -15.45 -1.80
N VAL A 392 4.63 -16.58 -2.46
CA VAL A 392 3.33 -16.83 -3.12
C VAL A 392 2.15 -16.70 -2.15
N TRP A 393 2.31 -17.13 -0.89
CA TRP A 393 1.24 -17.04 0.10
C TRP A 393 0.83 -15.59 0.42
N VAL A 394 1.76 -14.63 0.37
CA VAL A 394 1.48 -13.19 0.58
C VAL A 394 0.62 -12.65 -0.57
N ILE A 395 0.94 -13.04 -1.80
CA ILE A 395 0.17 -12.66 -3.00
C ILE A 395 -1.23 -13.24 -2.93
N LEU A 396 -1.35 -14.51 -2.51
CA LEU A 396 -2.64 -15.18 -2.38
C LEU A 396 -3.55 -14.45 -1.39
N ILE A 397 -3.02 -14.00 -0.24
CA ILE A 397 -3.79 -13.22 0.74
C ILE A 397 -4.37 -11.95 0.08
N GLY A 398 -3.54 -11.19 -0.65
CA GLY A 398 -3.99 -10.00 -1.37
C GLY A 398 -5.04 -10.32 -2.43
N ALA A 399 -4.81 -11.34 -3.26
CA ALA A 399 -5.72 -11.75 -4.32
C ALA A 399 -7.09 -12.23 -3.79
N PHE A 400 -7.11 -12.99 -2.69
CA PHE A 400 -8.36 -13.36 -2.01
C PHE A 400 -9.08 -12.12 -1.47
N GLY A 401 -8.35 -11.19 -0.87
CA GLY A 401 -8.89 -9.91 -0.42
C GLY A 401 -9.62 -9.18 -1.55
N LEU A 402 -8.94 -8.95 -2.69
CA LEU A 402 -9.49 -8.24 -3.85
C LEU A 402 -10.85 -8.81 -4.31
N VAL A 403 -10.91 -10.12 -4.52
CA VAL A 403 -12.11 -10.77 -5.04
C VAL A 403 -13.26 -10.75 -4.03
N ILE A 404 -12.96 -10.98 -2.74
CA ILE A 404 -13.98 -10.93 -1.68
C ILE A 404 -14.47 -9.48 -1.50
N GLY A 405 -13.59 -8.49 -1.60
CA GLY A 405 -13.93 -7.07 -1.60
C GLY A 405 -14.95 -6.70 -2.66
N LEU A 406 -14.67 -7.06 -3.92
CA LEU A 406 -15.60 -6.86 -5.03
C LEU A 406 -16.94 -7.55 -4.75
N ALA A 407 -16.90 -8.83 -4.40
CA ALA A 407 -18.10 -9.65 -4.22
C ALA A 407 -19.03 -9.11 -3.13
N THR A 408 -18.45 -8.59 -2.04
CA THR A 408 -19.20 -8.17 -0.86
C THR A 408 -19.62 -6.70 -0.92
N TYR A 409 -18.76 -5.82 -1.44
CA TYR A 409 -18.92 -4.37 -1.26
C TYR A 409 -18.67 -3.51 -2.52
N GLY A 410 -18.22 -4.12 -3.61
CA GLY A 410 -17.93 -3.41 -4.88
C GLY A 410 -19.13 -2.73 -5.55
N TYR A 411 -20.35 -3.11 -5.21
CA TYR A 411 -21.57 -2.60 -5.85
C TYR A 411 -21.79 -1.09 -5.62
N ASN A 412 -21.30 -0.53 -4.52
CA ASN A 412 -21.46 0.89 -4.20
C ASN A 412 -20.67 1.78 -5.17
N VAL A 413 -19.37 1.53 -5.34
CA VAL A 413 -18.52 2.28 -6.27
C VAL A 413 -18.91 1.98 -7.72
N THR A 414 -19.31 0.74 -8.02
CA THR A 414 -19.85 0.36 -9.33
C THR A 414 -21.11 1.18 -9.67
N ARG A 415 -21.98 1.46 -8.69
CA ARG A 415 -23.17 2.32 -8.90
C ARG A 415 -22.77 3.76 -9.20
N ALA A 416 -21.82 4.33 -8.46
CA ALA A 416 -21.34 5.69 -8.72
C ALA A 416 -20.72 5.84 -10.11
N MET A 417 -19.73 5.00 -10.43
CA MET A 417 -18.98 5.08 -11.68
C MET A 417 -19.77 4.58 -12.89
N GLY A 418 -20.56 3.53 -12.71
CA GLY A 418 -21.31 2.87 -13.78
C GLY A 418 -22.63 3.55 -14.16
N VAL A 419 -23.25 4.27 -13.21
CA VAL A 419 -24.63 4.75 -13.36
C VAL A 419 -24.78 6.23 -12.99
N LYS A 420 -24.28 6.68 -11.83
CA LYS A 420 -24.55 8.05 -11.34
C LYS A 420 -23.74 9.13 -12.06
N LEU A 421 -22.50 8.84 -12.44
CA LEU A 421 -21.57 9.85 -12.97
C LEU A 421 -21.94 10.30 -14.39
N ALA A 422 -22.21 9.36 -15.30
CA ALA A 422 -22.64 9.62 -16.66
C ALA A 422 -23.39 8.40 -17.24
N LYS A 423 -24.13 8.59 -18.35
CA LYS A 423 -24.76 7.47 -19.05
C LYS A 423 -23.70 6.61 -19.75
N LEU A 424 -23.59 5.36 -19.34
CA LEU A 424 -22.75 4.38 -20.02
C LEU A 424 -23.59 3.42 -20.88
N SER A 425 -23.17 3.28 -22.14
CA SER A 425 -23.58 2.22 -23.06
C SER A 425 -22.33 1.38 -23.42
N PRO A 426 -22.47 0.18 -24.00
CA PRO A 426 -21.33 -0.65 -24.30
C PRO A 426 -20.22 0.03 -25.11
N THR A 427 -20.59 0.79 -26.14
CA THR A 427 -19.65 1.58 -26.95
C THR A 427 -18.90 2.62 -26.11
N ARG A 428 -19.62 3.38 -25.29
CA ARG A 428 -19.06 4.38 -24.36
C ARG A 428 -18.11 3.73 -23.36
N GLY A 429 -18.55 2.66 -22.70
CA GLY A 429 -17.75 1.96 -21.69
C GLY A 429 -16.46 1.38 -22.26
N MET A 430 -16.51 0.78 -23.47
CA MET A 430 -15.31 0.30 -24.15
C MET A 430 -14.32 1.43 -24.46
N CYS A 431 -14.79 2.58 -24.95
CA CYS A 431 -13.93 3.75 -25.17
C CYS A 431 -13.31 4.27 -23.86
N ALA A 432 -14.05 4.23 -22.76
CA ALA A 432 -13.55 4.62 -21.44
C ALA A 432 -12.40 3.71 -20.99
N GLU A 433 -12.63 2.39 -21.02
CA GLU A 433 -11.67 1.38 -20.61
C GLU A 433 -10.38 1.43 -21.45
N LEU A 434 -10.52 1.57 -22.78
CA LEU A 434 -9.37 1.67 -23.69
C LEU A 434 -8.55 2.93 -23.44
N ALA A 435 -9.20 4.09 -23.22
CA ALA A 435 -8.52 5.33 -22.90
C ALA A 435 -7.77 5.23 -21.56
N THR A 436 -8.42 4.65 -20.54
CA THR A 436 -7.81 4.41 -19.23
C THR A 436 -6.57 3.51 -19.35
N ALA A 437 -6.68 2.37 -20.04
CA ALA A 437 -5.55 1.47 -20.26
C ALA A 437 -4.40 2.17 -21.01
N PHE A 438 -4.73 2.95 -22.05
CA PHE A 438 -3.75 3.69 -22.84
C PHE A 438 -2.97 4.74 -22.02
N VAL A 439 -3.67 5.54 -21.20
CA VAL A 439 -3.02 6.59 -20.39
C VAL A 439 -2.23 5.98 -19.22
N ILE A 440 -2.75 4.95 -18.56
CA ILE A 440 -2.01 4.23 -17.50
C ILE A 440 -0.71 3.64 -18.06
N MET A 441 -0.76 3.07 -19.27
CA MET A 441 0.41 2.54 -19.95
C MET A 441 1.47 3.62 -20.23
N ILE A 442 1.05 4.81 -20.71
CA ILE A 442 1.97 5.94 -20.93
C ILE A 442 2.60 6.38 -19.61
N GLY A 443 1.80 6.56 -18.56
CA GLY A 443 2.30 6.92 -17.22
C GLY A 443 3.31 5.89 -16.70
N ALA A 444 3.01 4.60 -16.89
CA ALA A 444 3.91 3.52 -16.50
C ALA A 444 5.26 3.57 -17.22
N GLN A 445 5.31 3.96 -18.50
CA GLN A 445 6.59 4.09 -19.24
C GLN A 445 7.50 5.14 -18.61
N PHE A 446 6.91 6.22 -18.10
CA PHE A 446 7.61 7.29 -17.39
C PHE A 446 7.85 7.00 -15.90
N ALA A 447 7.56 5.77 -15.45
CA ALA A 447 7.64 5.37 -14.05
C ALA A 447 6.79 6.24 -13.10
N LEU A 448 5.74 6.86 -13.63
CA LEU A 448 4.76 7.61 -12.88
C LEU A 448 3.66 6.65 -12.39
N PRO A 449 3.52 6.42 -11.07
CA PRO A 449 2.38 5.67 -10.56
C PRO A 449 1.11 6.48 -10.84
N THR A 450 0.26 5.92 -11.69
CA THR A 450 -1.03 6.52 -12.07
C THR A 450 -2.14 5.79 -11.35
N SER A 451 -3.16 6.53 -10.95
CA SER A 451 -4.34 5.96 -10.28
C SER A 451 -5.36 5.48 -11.31
N SER A 452 -5.70 4.19 -11.25
CA SER A 452 -6.76 3.60 -12.09
C SER A 452 -8.11 4.28 -11.85
N SER A 453 -8.46 4.56 -10.59
CA SER A 453 -9.69 5.23 -10.16
C SER A 453 -9.84 6.63 -10.77
N GLN A 454 -8.77 7.42 -10.75
CA GLN A 454 -8.82 8.77 -11.30
C GLN A 454 -8.85 8.75 -12.84
N CYS A 455 -8.09 7.85 -13.47
CA CYS A 455 -8.09 7.69 -14.92
C CYS A 455 -9.49 7.29 -15.44
N ILE A 456 -10.14 6.29 -14.85
CA ILE A 456 -11.47 5.87 -15.30
C ILE A 456 -12.53 6.93 -15.02
N THR A 457 -12.43 7.65 -13.90
CA THR A 457 -13.32 8.79 -13.61
C THR A 457 -13.16 9.86 -14.69
N GLY A 458 -11.92 10.22 -15.03
CA GLY A 458 -11.62 11.15 -16.11
C GLY A 458 -12.17 10.67 -17.45
N ALA A 459 -12.00 9.39 -17.78
CA ALA A 459 -12.56 8.78 -18.99
C ALA A 459 -14.09 8.93 -19.07
N ILE A 460 -14.80 8.61 -17.98
CA ILE A 460 -16.27 8.67 -17.92
C ILE A 460 -16.75 10.12 -18.04
N VAL A 461 -16.09 11.06 -17.38
CA VAL A 461 -16.38 12.50 -17.52
C VAL A 461 -16.16 12.96 -18.96
N GLY A 462 -15.06 12.55 -19.60
CA GLY A 462 -14.78 12.85 -21.00
C GLY A 462 -15.89 12.39 -21.94
N ILE A 463 -16.43 11.18 -21.72
CA ILE A 463 -17.58 10.67 -22.47
C ILE A 463 -18.86 11.44 -22.15
N GLY A 464 -19.12 11.74 -20.87
CA GLY A 464 -20.32 12.47 -20.47
C GLY A 464 -20.38 13.87 -21.09
N ILE A 465 -19.25 14.58 -21.17
CA ILE A 465 -19.16 15.91 -21.81
C ILE A 465 -19.51 15.83 -23.32
N MET A 466 -19.27 14.69 -23.98
CA MET A 466 -19.66 14.48 -25.38
C MET A 466 -21.18 14.37 -25.60
N GLU A 467 -21.98 14.25 -24.54
CA GLU A 467 -23.44 14.37 -24.56
C GLU A 467 -23.92 15.80 -24.20
N GLY A 468 -22.99 16.73 -23.98
CA GLY A 468 -23.24 18.09 -23.48
C GLY A 468 -22.83 18.28 -22.03
N ILE A 469 -22.84 19.53 -21.54
CA ILE A 469 -22.47 19.88 -20.15
C ILE A 469 -23.37 19.15 -19.14
N GLY A 470 -24.64 18.91 -19.51
CA GLY A 470 -25.59 18.15 -18.70
C GLY A 470 -25.41 16.63 -18.75
N GLY A 471 -24.46 16.10 -19.52
CA GLY A 471 -24.18 14.66 -19.60
C GLY A 471 -23.33 14.11 -18.46
N VAL A 472 -22.87 14.98 -17.55
CA VAL A 472 -22.08 14.62 -16.36
C VAL A 472 -22.79 15.09 -15.10
N ASN A 473 -22.82 14.22 -14.09
CA ASN A 473 -23.23 14.60 -12.75
C ASN A 473 -22.09 15.33 -12.02
N TRP A 474 -22.06 16.66 -12.13
CA TRP A 474 -20.99 17.51 -11.56
C TRP A 474 -20.89 17.44 -10.04
N LYS A 475 -22.00 17.15 -9.34
CA LYS A 475 -21.98 16.96 -7.89
C LYS A 475 -21.18 15.71 -7.53
N VAL A 476 -21.51 14.58 -8.16
CA VAL A 476 -20.80 13.29 -7.94
C VAL A 476 -19.33 13.41 -8.35
N PHE A 477 -19.03 14.10 -9.47
CA PHE A 477 -17.64 14.36 -9.84
C PHE A 477 -16.90 15.21 -8.81
N GLY A 478 -17.53 16.26 -8.26
CA GLY A 478 -16.96 17.10 -7.21
C GLY A 478 -16.66 16.33 -5.92
N GLU A 479 -17.59 15.48 -5.49
CA GLU A 479 -17.40 14.55 -4.36
C GLU A 479 -16.21 13.62 -4.62
N GLN A 480 -16.09 13.11 -5.85
CA GLN A 480 -15.00 12.25 -6.26
C GLN A 480 -13.64 12.96 -6.19
N PHE A 481 -13.55 14.17 -6.75
CA PHE A 481 -12.33 14.98 -6.71
C PHE A 481 -11.93 15.35 -5.28
N ALA A 482 -12.89 15.76 -4.44
CA ALA A 482 -12.64 16.08 -3.03
C ALA A 482 -12.12 14.86 -2.24
N SER A 483 -12.64 13.67 -2.53
CA SER A 483 -12.19 12.42 -1.90
C SER A 483 -10.72 12.10 -2.21
N TRP A 484 -10.23 12.42 -3.42
CA TRP A 484 -8.85 12.14 -3.82
C TRP A 484 -7.85 12.98 -3.03
N VAL A 485 -8.15 14.27 -2.84
CA VAL A 485 -7.29 15.18 -2.07
C VAL A 485 -7.34 14.83 -0.57
N SER A 486 -8.54 14.59 -0.04
CA SER A 486 -8.72 14.25 1.37
C SER A 486 -8.11 12.90 1.75
N THR A 487 -8.06 11.92 0.84
CA THR A 487 -7.47 10.59 1.10
C THR A 487 -6.05 10.69 1.64
N LEU A 488 -5.20 11.50 1.03
CA LEU A 488 -3.79 11.61 1.45
C LEU A 488 -3.66 12.23 2.83
N VAL A 489 -4.45 13.28 3.08
CA VAL A 489 -4.44 14.00 4.35
C VAL A 489 -4.96 13.11 5.47
N VAL A 490 -6.13 12.50 5.28
CA VAL A 490 -6.76 11.68 6.31
C VAL A 490 -5.92 10.44 6.61
N ILE A 491 -5.48 9.71 5.58
CA ILE A 491 -4.66 8.51 5.79
C ILE A 491 -3.32 8.86 6.41
N GLY A 492 -2.64 9.90 5.92
CA GLY A 492 -1.34 10.33 6.45
C GLY A 492 -1.45 10.67 7.93
N LEU A 493 -2.44 11.47 8.31
CA LEU A 493 -2.66 11.85 9.71
C LEU A 493 -3.09 10.67 10.60
N CYS A 494 -4.01 9.82 10.14
CA CYS A 494 -4.44 8.65 10.90
C CYS A 494 -3.32 7.62 11.09
N THR A 495 -2.53 7.39 10.04
CA THR A 495 -1.37 6.47 10.12
C THR A 495 -0.29 7.06 11.02
N ALA A 496 0.00 8.36 10.90
CA ALA A 496 0.90 9.07 11.79
C ALA A 496 0.46 8.94 13.27
N ALA A 497 -0.83 9.12 13.56
CA ALA A 497 -1.36 9.01 14.92
C ALA A 497 -1.23 7.59 15.49
N ILE A 498 -1.63 6.56 14.75
CA ILE A 498 -1.55 5.16 15.22
C ILE A 498 -0.09 4.69 15.33
N PHE A 499 0.75 5.10 14.39
CA PHE A 499 2.17 4.78 14.42
C PHE A 499 2.86 5.48 15.60
N SER A 500 2.61 6.78 15.80
CA SER A 500 3.12 7.56 16.93
C SER A 500 2.71 6.94 18.26
N GLN A 501 1.44 6.52 18.38
CA GLN A 501 0.97 5.78 19.54
C GLN A 501 1.78 4.49 19.74
N GLY A 502 2.03 3.70 18.69
CA GLY A 502 2.76 2.44 18.85
C GLY A 502 4.23 2.60 19.23
N VAL A 503 4.91 3.57 18.62
CA VAL A 503 6.37 3.74 18.78
C VAL A 503 6.73 4.55 20.02
N TYR A 504 5.97 5.61 20.34
CA TYR A 504 6.29 6.53 21.42
C TYR A 504 5.46 6.34 22.68
N SER A 505 4.49 5.41 22.70
CA SER A 505 3.79 5.13 23.96
C SER A 505 4.73 4.46 24.97
N PRO A 506 4.70 4.89 26.24
CA PRO A 506 5.53 4.31 27.28
C PRO A 506 5.20 2.82 27.46
N SER A 507 6.18 1.96 27.20
CA SER A 507 6.06 0.52 27.42
C SER A 507 6.28 0.19 28.89
N ILE A 508 5.31 -0.49 29.51
CA ILE A 508 5.45 -1.01 30.89
C ILE A 508 6.65 -1.95 30.99
N THR A 509 6.92 -2.72 29.93
CA THR A 509 8.06 -3.66 29.89
C THR A 509 9.39 -2.92 29.75
N ALA A 510 9.47 -1.90 28.89
CA ALA A 510 10.67 -1.06 28.79
C ALA A 510 10.92 -0.30 30.09
N GLY A 511 9.88 0.20 30.75
CA GLY A 511 9.97 0.79 32.08
C GLY A 511 10.52 -0.20 33.12
N LYS A 512 10.08 -1.45 33.11
CA LYS A 512 10.64 -2.50 33.99
C LYS A 512 12.11 -2.80 33.68
N SER A 513 12.49 -2.89 32.40
CA SER A 513 13.87 -3.10 31.99
C SER A 513 14.77 -1.92 32.33
N LEU A 514 14.27 -0.68 32.22
CA LEU A 514 14.98 0.52 32.63
C LEU A 514 15.21 0.50 34.14
N VAL A 515 14.19 0.20 34.94
CA VAL A 515 14.32 0.02 36.40
C VAL A 515 15.28 -1.11 36.75
N GLN A 516 15.26 -2.22 36.00
CA GLN A 516 16.22 -3.32 36.17
C GLN A 516 17.65 -2.84 35.89
N TYR A 517 17.87 -2.12 34.79
CA TYR A 517 19.18 -1.57 34.43
C TYR A 517 19.67 -0.54 35.46
N GLU A 518 18.81 0.36 35.92
CA GLU A 518 19.10 1.31 37.01
C GLU A 518 19.52 0.56 38.29
N ASN A 519 18.80 -0.50 38.66
CA ASN A 519 19.14 -1.34 39.80
C ASN A 519 20.49 -2.04 39.61
N ASP A 520 20.75 -2.62 38.44
CA ASP A 520 21.99 -3.34 38.13
C ASP A 520 23.21 -2.39 38.18
N VAL A 521 23.11 -1.19 37.59
CA VAL A 521 24.19 -0.19 37.64
C VAL A 521 24.40 0.35 39.05
N THR A 522 23.30 0.56 39.80
CA THR A 522 23.38 0.95 41.22
C THR A 522 24.08 -0.14 42.04
N GLN A 523 23.79 -1.41 41.77
CA GLN A 523 24.40 -2.53 42.47
C GLN A 523 25.89 -2.66 42.16
N ILE A 524 26.29 -2.54 40.88
CA ILE A 524 27.71 -2.52 40.48
C ILE A 524 28.46 -1.41 41.21
N SER A 525 27.86 -0.21 41.29
CA SER A 525 28.47 0.92 42.00
C SER A 525 28.65 0.64 43.49
N LYS A 526 27.67 0.01 44.15
CA LYS A 526 27.77 -0.41 45.56
C LYS A 526 28.87 -1.44 45.77
N ASP A 527 28.92 -2.46 44.90
CA ASP A 527 29.90 -3.54 45.01
C ASP A 527 31.33 -3.01 44.82
N ILE A 528 31.54 -2.07 43.89
CA ILE A 528 32.83 -1.39 43.71
C ILE A 528 33.23 -0.62 44.97
N LEU A 529 32.30 0.13 45.57
CA LEU A 529 32.59 0.95 46.76
C LEU A 529 32.94 0.08 47.98
N VAL A 530 32.18 -1.00 48.21
CA VAL A 530 32.43 -1.96 49.31
C VAL A 530 33.77 -2.68 49.10
N ASN A 531 34.05 -3.15 47.89
CA ASN A 531 35.33 -3.79 47.58
C ASN A 531 36.50 -2.82 47.73
N PHE A 532 36.33 -1.55 47.34
CA PHE A 532 37.35 -0.54 47.52
C PHE A 532 37.62 -0.25 49.00
N ASP A 533 36.59 -0.01 49.81
CA ASP A 533 36.73 0.23 51.25
C ASP A 533 37.39 -0.98 51.97
N SER A 534 36.93 -2.20 51.67
CA SER A 534 37.53 -3.42 52.23
C SER A 534 39.00 -3.58 51.84
N ASN A 535 39.36 -3.31 50.58
CA ASN A 535 40.75 -3.35 50.13
C ASN A 535 41.57 -2.26 50.81
N LEU A 536 41.04 -1.05 50.93
CA LEU A 536 41.69 0.08 51.58
C LEU A 536 42.02 -0.21 53.06
N GLN A 537 41.06 -0.79 53.79
CA GLN A 537 41.25 -1.22 55.18
C GLN A 537 42.32 -2.31 55.30
N SER A 538 42.43 -3.21 54.33
CA SER A 538 43.50 -4.23 54.32
C SER A 538 44.91 -3.62 54.21
N PHE A 539 45.05 -2.48 53.51
CA PHE A 539 46.32 -1.74 53.42
C PHE A 539 46.62 -0.93 54.67
N GLN A 540 45.63 -0.59 55.50
CA GLN A 540 45.83 0.15 56.73
C GLN A 540 46.79 -0.58 57.69
N GLN A 541 46.64 -1.91 57.85
CA GLN A 541 47.55 -2.69 58.69
C GLN A 541 48.97 -2.77 58.10
N ALA A 542 49.11 -2.88 56.78
CA ALA A 542 50.40 -2.91 56.10
C ALA A 542 51.11 -1.54 56.13
N SER A 543 50.35 -0.44 56.07
CA SER A 543 50.84 0.93 56.26
C SER A 543 51.34 1.15 57.69
N LEU A 544 50.60 0.68 58.71
CA LEU A 544 51.03 0.75 60.12
C LEU A 544 52.32 -0.04 60.40
N GLN A 545 52.67 -0.99 59.53
CA GLN A 545 53.89 -1.79 59.60
C GLN A 545 55.03 -1.27 58.69
N ASN A 546 54.90 -0.07 58.09
CA ASN A 546 55.86 0.51 57.14
C ASN A 546 56.17 -0.36 55.90
N ALA A 547 55.27 -1.26 55.52
CA ALA A 547 55.46 -2.19 54.40
C ALA A 547 55.02 -1.63 53.03
N VAL A 548 54.42 -0.44 52.99
CA VAL A 548 53.87 0.23 51.80
C VAL A 548 54.23 1.73 51.88
N PRO A 549 54.50 2.46 50.78
CA PRO A 549 54.75 3.91 50.83
C PRO A 549 53.59 4.62 51.53
N GLU A 550 53.88 5.42 52.56
CA GLU A 550 52.86 6.09 53.36
C GLU A 550 52.09 7.12 52.51
N LEU A 551 50.79 6.89 52.30
CA LEU A 551 49.84 7.96 52.06
C LEU A 551 49.90 8.91 53.26
N SER A 552 50.06 10.22 53.03
CA SER A 552 50.09 11.19 54.13
C SER A 552 48.78 11.16 54.92
N SER A 553 48.83 11.53 56.20
CA SER A 553 47.63 11.63 57.06
C SER A 553 46.54 12.53 56.47
N VAL A 554 46.95 13.56 55.71
CA VAL A 554 46.06 14.46 54.98
C VAL A 554 45.39 13.74 53.81
N ALA A 555 46.15 12.97 53.02
CA ALA A 555 45.61 12.19 51.91
C ALA A 555 44.63 11.11 52.38
N TRP A 556 44.90 10.49 53.53
CA TRP A 556 43.98 9.54 54.16
C TRP A 556 42.67 10.19 54.60
N MET A 557 42.71 11.37 55.23
CA MET A 557 41.50 12.10 55.62
C MET A 557 40.71 12.56 54.39
N GLU A 558 41.38 13.07 53.36
CA GLU A 558 40.74 13.50 52.12
C GLU A 558 40.05 12.33 51.41
N LEU A 559 40.70 11.16 51.36
CA LEU A 559 40.13 9.94 50.82
C LEU A 559 38.91 9.47 51.62
N ASN A 560 39.02 9.40 52.95
CA ASN A 560 37.92 8.94 53.80
C ASN A 560 36.71 9.87 53.74
N ASN A 561 36.93 11.20 53.72
CA ASN A 561 35.87 12.18 53.53
C ASN A 561 35.22 12.04 52.14
N THR A 562 36.01 11.82 51.10
CA THR A 562 35.49 11.63 49.74
C THR A 562 34.64 10.35 49.63
N ILE A 563 35.07 9.24 50.24
CA ILE A 563 34.29 7.99 50.31
C ILE A 563 32.99 8.24 51.09
N HIS A 564 33.07 8.97 52.20
CA HIS A 564 31.91 9.30 53.03
C HIS A 564 30.87 10.15 52.27
N ASP A 565 31.31 11.19 51.56
CA ASP A 565 30.43 12.06 50.77
C ASP A 565 29.72 11.29 49.64
N ILE A 566 30.42 10.37 48.98
CA ILE A 566 29.85 9.48 47.95
C ILE A 566 28.85 8.49 48.58
N SER A 567 29.10 8.02 49.80
CA SER A 567 28.20 7.12 50.52
C SER A 567 26.87 7.79 50.93
N ILE A 568 26.89 9.08 51.28
CA ILE A 568 25.71 9.84 51.72
C ILE A 568 24.76 10.14 50.56
N TYR A 569 25.30 10.44 49.38
CA TYR A 569 24.48 10.74 48.18
C TYR A 569 23.64 9.54 47.72
N ASN A 570 24.00 8.32 48.15
CA ASN A 570 23.27 7.07 47.88
C ASN A 570 22.09 6.80 48.85
N ALA A 571 21.95 7.58 49.93
CA ALA A 571 20.92 7.35 50.95
C ALA A 571 19.57 8.03 50.64
N THR A 572 19.48 8.83 49.58
CA THR A 572 18.24 9.50 49.17
C THR A 572 17.34 8.54 48.39
N LYS A 573 16.28 8.05 49.05
CA LYS A 573 15.16 7.35 48.42
C LYS A 573 14.48 8.25 47.38
N ASN A 574 14.87 8.21 46.12
CA ASN A 574 14.03 8.72 45.02
C ASN A 574 14.13 7.83 43.77
N PRO A 575 13.01 7.52 43.09
CA PRO A 575 12.92 6.37 42.19
C PRO A 575 13.18 6.70 40.71
N SER A 576 13.89 7.78 40.41
CA SER A 576 14.28 8.13 39.04
C SER A 576 15.49 9.06 39.08
N VAL A 577 16.68 8.47 39.09
CA VAL A 577 17.93 9.23 38.95
C VAL A 577 18.30 9.20 37.47
N ASP A 578 18.55 10.37 36.89
CA ASP A 578 18.97 10.52 35.49
C ASP A 578 20.17 9.61 35.17
N VAL A 579 20.11 8.88 34.06
CA VAL A 579 21.16 7.94 33.61
C VAL A 579 22.51 8.63 33.50
N ASP A 580 22.53 9.91 33.09
CA ASP A 580 23.77 10.69 33.00
C ASP A 580 24.41 10.91 34.37
N VAL A 581 23.60 11.04 35.42
CA VAL A 581 24.09 11.16 36.81
C VAL A 581 24.69 9.85 37.27
N ILE A 582 24.04 8.72 36.97
CA ILE A 582 24.54 7.38 37.33
C ILE A 582 25.87 7.08 36.60
N ILE A 583 25.94 7.33 35.29
CA ILE A 583 27.17 7.12 34.50
C ILE A 583 28.28 8.07 34.95
N ALA A 584 27.97 9.33 35.26
CA ALA A 584 28.94 10.28 35.80
C ALA A 584 29.49 9.81 37.16
N GLN A 585 28.64 9.24 38.03
CA GLN A 585 29.05 8.67 39.31
C GLN A 585 29.95 7.45 39.13
N LEU A 586 29.57 6.51 38.27
CA LEU A 586 30.39 5.34 37.99
C LEU A 586 31.77 5.75 37.46
N ARG A 587 31.82 6.71 36.53
CA ARG A 587 33.08 7.28 36.01
C ARG A 587 33.92 7.94 37.12
N SER A 588 33.28 8.70 38.01
CA SER A 588 33.95 9.36 39.13
C SER A 588 34.54 8.33 40.12
N THR A 589 33.76 7.34 40.49
CA THR A 589 34.19 6.23 41.37
C THR A 589 35.35 5.45 40.75
N LEU A 590 35.24 5.08 39.47
CA LEU A 590 36.33 4.39 38.75
C LEU A 590 37.61 5.24 38.70
N ALA A 591 37.49 6.56 38.48
CA ALA A 591 38.64 7.46 38.46
C ALA A 591 39.31 7.59 39.84
N LEU A 592 38.51 7.60 40.92
CA LEU A 592 39.02 7.61 42.30
C LEU A 592 39.73 6.30 42.63
N VAL A 593 39.10 5.15 42.34
CA VAL A 593 39.71 3.83 42.52
C VAL A 593 41.05 3.75 41.79
N GLN A 594 41.09 4.21 40.54
CA GLN A 594 42.31 4.21 39.74
C GLN A 594 43.38 5.12 40.37
N LYS A 595 43.06 6.37 40.72
CA LYS A 595 44.00 7.32 41.31
C LYS A 595 44.63 6.79 42.60
N TYR A 596 43.79 6.37 43.55
CA TYR A 596 44.28 5.93 44.86
C TYR A 596 44.92 4.53 44.83
N SER A 597 44.54 3.66 43.88
CA SER A 597 45.26 2.41 43.65
C SER A 597 46.67 2.66 43.12
N ILE A 598 46.86 3.63 42.23
CA ILE A 598 48.20 4.03 41.76
C ILE A 598 49.04 4.60 42.89
N ASP A 599 48.44 5.47 43.73
CA ASP A 599 49.13 6.08 44.86
C ASP A 599 49.54 5.04 45.92
N ALA A 600 48.70 4.01 46.17
CA ALA A 600 48.97 2.98 47.17
C ALA A 600 49.85 1.82 46.66
N LEU A 601 49.63 1.32 45.44
CA LEU A 601 50.31 0.13 44.91
C LEU A 601 51.52 0.47 44.02
N GLY A 602 51.62 1.72 43.58
CA GLY A 602 52.63 2.16 42.61
C GLY A 602 52.24 1.84 41.17
N GLN A 603 52.60 2.76 40.27
CA GLN A 603 52.19 2.75 38.86
C GLN A 603 52.57 1.46 38.11
N SER A 604 53.73 0.84 38.39
CA SER A 604 54.17 -0.39 37.71
C SER A 604 53.41 -1.65 38.12
N ARG A 605 52.81 -1.66 39.32
CA ARG A 605 51.95 -2.77 39.77
C ARG A 605 50.55 -2.67 39.19
N VAL A 606 50.04 -1.45 39.03
CA VAL A 606 48.71 -1.20 38.43
C VAL A 606 48.78 -1.29 36.90
N PHE A 607 49.87 -0.81 36.28
CA PHE A 607 50.11 -0.84 34.84
C PHE A 607 51.49 -1.48 34.52
N PRO A 608 51.53 -2.80 34.33
CA PRO A 608 52.77 -3.50 33.98
C PRO A 608 53.36 -2.95 32.66
N GLY A 609 54.58 -2.42 32.72
CA GLY A 609 55.27 -1.84 31.55
C GLY A 609 55.08 -0.34 31.34
N ALA A 610 54.29 0.36 32.16
CA ALA A 610 54.23 1.82 32.13
C ALA A 610 55.53 2.44 32.70
N PRO A 611 56.07 3.52 32.10
CA PRO A 611 57.24 4.21 32.63
C PRO A 611 56.95 4.72 34.06
N LEU A 612 57.81 4.32 35.01
CA LEU A 612 57.72 4.66 36.42
C LEU A 612 58.09 6.13 36.64
N CYS A 613 57.12 6.94 37.07
CA CYS A 613 57.36 8.33 37.44
C CYS A 613 57.56 8.54 38.94
N ASN A 614 58.32 7.66 39.62
CA ASN A 614 59.04 7.94 40.86
C ASN A 614 59.74 6.67 41.32
N THR A 615 61.03 6.53 41.05
CA THR A 615 61.88 5.62 41.81
C THR A 615 62.70 6.47 42.78
N ASN A 616 62.56 6.20 44.07
CA ASN A 616 63.20 6.92 45.17
C ASN A 616 64.73 6.70 45.25
N THR A 617 65.40 6.49 44.11
CA THR A 617 66.83 6.14 44.03
C THR A 617 67.72 7.24 43.48
N THR A 618 67.19 8.41 43.10
CA THR A 618 68.02 9.56 42.71
C THR A 618 67.44 10.89 43.20
N ALA A 619 67.24 11.00 44.52
CA ALA A 619 66.97 12.28 45.19
C ALA A 619 68.28 13.06 45.47
N ASN A 620 69.19 13.12 44.50
CA ASN A 620 70.38 13.99 44.53
C ASN A 620 70.67 14.49 43.11
N ASN A 621 69.80 15.38 42.60
CA ASN A 621 70.22 16.56 41.85
C ASN A 621 68.99 17.41 41.52
N ALA A 622 69.07 18.67 41.91
CA ALA A 622 68.09 19.69 41.58
C ALA A 622 68.06 19.91 40.06
N THR A 623 66.87 19.80 39.45
CA THR A 623 66.18 20.87 38.70
C THR A 623 65.10 20.26 37.78
N ALA A 624 63.85 20.74 37.95
CA ALA A 624 62.66 20.47 37.13
C ALA A 624 62.04 19.07 37.20
N SER A 625 61.36 18.77 38.32
CA SER A 625 60.31 17.76 38.41
C SER A 625 59.05 18.24 37.68
N SER A 626 58.79 17.72 36.47
CA SER A 626 57.44 17.78 35.93
C SER A 626 56.58 16.75 36.67
N PRO A 627 55.41 17.13 37.24
CA PRO A 627 54.53 16.17 37.89
C PRO A 627 53.97 15.25 36.82
N CYS A 628 54.36 13.98 36.87
CA CYS A 628 53.81 12.97 35.99
C CYS A 628 52.35 12.73 36.38
N ARG A 629 51.42 13.27 35.59
CA ARG A 629 49.99 13.11 35.85
C ARG A 629 49.62 11.66 35.54
N SER A 630 48.98 10.99 36.51
CA SER A 630 48.36 9.68 36.25
C SER A 630 47.44 9.79 35.02
N PRO A 631 47.33 8.75 34.18
CA PRO A 631 46.35 8.75 33.11
C PRO A 631 44.95 8.75 33.73
N PHE A 632 44.34 9.94 33.87
CA PHE A 632 42.96 10.07 34.29
C PHE A 632 42.07 9.44 33.21
N LEU A 633 40.99 8.76 33.63
CA LEU A 633 39.83 8.58 32.77
C LEU A 633 39.35 9.96 32.35
N VAL A 634 39.64 10.34 31.10
CA VAL A 634 39.27 11.65 30.59
C VAL A 634 37.75 11.73 30.58
N LYS A 635 37.21 12.81 31.14
CA LYS A 635 35.81 13.20 30.96
C LYS A 635 35.64 13.58 29.49
N THR A 636 35.34 12.61 28.63
CA THR A 636 34.74 12.86 27.31
C THR A 636 33.24 12.74 27.43
#